data_AF-A0A7X0F7P9-F1
#
_entry.id   AF-A0A7X0F7P9-F1
#
_cell.length_a   1.000
_cell.length_b   1.000
_cell.length_c   1.000
_cell.angle_alpha   90.00
_cell.angle_beta   90.00
_cell.angle_gamma   90.00
#
_symmetry.space_group_name_H-M   'P 1'
#
loop_
_entity.id
_entity.type
_entity.pdbx_description
1 polymer ?
#
loop_
_entity_poly.entity_id
_entity_poly.type
_entity_poly.pdbx_seq_one_letter_code
_entity_poly.pdbx_strand_id
1 'polypeptide(L)'
;MTTFQHGADDAPGQARHNRRMRTAAAALLCGTALALQAVSAQAAEDSIRILTLNTWLDRFKANPSVMSEFLTKGNYDVLTFQELQANSTYTRDIPGILSGAGLGTFGKRQDGDVGVISRLPGSFGANKLGDTATYTLLDATSSRPQSYVATTHLNYYDPSTNRIGEAKGLNQWAASATAPIIMTGDFNAGDVSERGLHSISQQERLLRIYTKAPTNAFYLSLLKQYAKDQAQLDAFIAQWKGKGNAAIDAAPIPPDLFADEMYPVAGNLPQTMNILKKQYQVLQLPEEREQFSPHSLNDGSVTWPSHGEDATNTWGSWHRVKIDHFLASRPFGKWWQIDDDKDDPYLGVITDVSYVTNANGTKTPLSDHEPVAHNVRWVGPQLETYDDNGTQKTRVVWGKDASTFAERGKEFFLTRNNMRDDVYLGQISDENGLPILAGLTEAEKKTLLDCKSTDARFQQAIADYCIDDHSFIGELKVADGGTVVVEEDAALGTDQARLRLDGGSLKVVGTGMNVLARNLVLEAGGGALDIADAGNVLGIAKEISGEGSLTKLGLGGLVLDGAHSYTGETIVKAGALSLQGSIASSALTTVGAGGTLGGIGTLGNTVVAAGGVLAPGNSIGTIHVAGDITFEAGSVFEVEANDRGESDKVAASGKAVLQGGSVLTLASGNNYAPQTRYTIVTAAGGLTGTFADVSSNLVFLDPTLAYGANDVTLTLNRNDISFADVGANGNQKATAAALESLGFGNAAYAAVANLDEAGAQDAFEQMSGEVHSSARGMMMQDGGVMLDAATSRIDQAFGEVPAASMPVMAYGDDGLELVAADTDRFALWTRAFGSWGDSKADAANVGFDRSTGGLLAGGDALVGDAWRAGVIAGYSRSSFDTANGGSSGSSDNYHLGVNAGTRAGPFGLTVGAGYTWHRFDTARQVAFAGFADALSASYSGGTAQVFGEASYKVDAGRFTVEGFSNLTYVNLRTDAFTEKGGAAALSSAASSSDVTFTTLGVRGSTDVSLGASEATLHGTLGWRHAFGDVAPTSSFAFDGSGGFDVSGAAIARDAAVLGAGIDFAITPKTRLGISYTGQVSSKASDHGIDAKLAVSF
;
A
#
# COMPACT_ATOMS: atom_id res chain seq x y z
N MET A 1 13.20 -14.49 25.73
CA MET A 1 13.08 -15.94 25.97
C MET A 1 12.11 -16.47 24.93
N THR A 2 12.51 -16.88 23.71
CA THR A 2 13.10 -18.21 23.37
C THR A 2 12.39 -19.33 24.13
N THR A 3 11.66 -20.26 23.49
CA THR A 3 12.10 -21.28 22.50
C THR A 3 10.86 -21.85 21.76
N PHE A 4 10.81 -21.96 20.43
CA PHE A 4 11.45 -22.97 19.56
C PHE A 4 11.00 -24.44 19.76
N GLN A 5 10.28 -24.93 18.74
CA GLN A 5 10.57 -26.11 17.89
C GLN A 5 9.89 -27.48 18.09
N HIS A 6 9.42 -27.95 16.92
CA HIS A 6 9.36 -29.33 16.38
C HIS A 6 8.28 -30.27 16.92
N GLY A 7 7.57 -31.06 16.11
CA GLY A 7 7.66 -31.32 14.67
C GLY A 7 6.95 -32.64 14.36
N ALA A 8 6.64 -32.84 13.06
CA ALA A 8 6.52 -34.12 12.35
C ALA A 8 5.30 -35.03 12.59
N ASP A 9 4.54 -35.17 11.51
CA ASP A 9 4.27 -36.42 10.77
C ASP A 9 3.05 -37.31 11.08
N ASP A 10 2.51 -37.78 9.95
CA ASP A 10 1.79 -39.02 9.66
C ASP A 10 0.26 -39.12 9.83
N ALA A 11 -0.41 -39.06 8.67
CA ALA A 11 -1.60 -39.86 8.34
C ALA A 11 -1.19 -41.34 8.11
N PRO A 12 -2.08 -42.32 7.78
CA PRO A 12 -3.55 -42.39 7.79
C PRO A 12 -4.09 -43.68 8.47
N GLY A 13 -5.40 -43.85 8.59
CA GLY A 13 -5.96 -45.14 9.04
C GLY A 13 -7.49 -45.28 8.92
N GLN A 14 -7.95 -45.93 7.86
CA GLN A 14 -9.32 -46.45 7.73
C GLN A 14 -9.56 -47.64 8.67
N ALA A 15 -10.74 -47.74 9.30
CA ALA A 15 -11.45 -49.00 9.47
C ALA A 15 -12.93 -48.81 9.83
N ARG A 16 -13.77 -49.54 9.09
CA ARG A 16 -15.22 -49.68 9.19
C ARG A 16 -15.66 -50.39 10.48
N HIS A 17 -16.84 -50.03 11.01
CA HIS A 17 -17.78 -51.02 11.53
C HIS A 17 -19.26 -50.61 11.37
N ASN A 18 -20.00 -51.47 10.66
CA ASN A 18 -21.44 -51.53 10.53
C ASN A 18 -22.13 -52.02 11.83
N ARG A 19 -23.31 -51.48 12.17
CA ARG A 19 -24.56 -52.26 12.20
C ARG A 19 -25.84 -51.40 12.35
N ARG A 20 -26.85 -51.87 11.62
CA ARG A 20 -28.23 -51.39 11.38
C ARG A 20 -29.17 -51.64 12.57
N MET A 21 -30.27 -50.87 12.64
CA MET A 21 -31.68 -51.34 12.68
C MET A 21 -32.62 -50.18 12.25
N ARG A 22 -33.29 -50.29 11.08
CA ARG A 22 -34.73 -50.61 10.86
C ARG A 22 -35.69 -49.47 11.24
N THR A 23 -36.13 -48.64 10.28
CA THR A 23 -37.36 -48.75 9.43
C THR A 23 -38.69 -48.77 10.18
N ALA A 24 -39.51 -47.74 9.94
CA ALA A 24 -40.96 -47.84 9.93
C ALA A 24 -41.47 -47.31 8.57
N ALA A 25 -42.33 -48.09 7.95
CA ALA A 25 -43.01 -47.81 6.69
C ALA A 25 -44.53 -47.75 6.94
N ALA A 26 -45.19 -46.79 6.33
CA ALA A 26 -46.60 -46.74 5.93
C ALA A 26 -46.72 -45.52 4.99
N ALA A 27 -47.38 -45.53 3.84
CA ALA A 27 -48.63 -46.18 3.50
C ALA A 27 -48.76 -46.51 1.99
N LEU A 28 -49.83 -47.26 1.71
CA LEU A 28 -50.20 -47.99 0.49
C LEU A 28 -50.55 -47.16 -0.75
N LEU A 29 -50.37 -47.86 -1.88
CA LEU A 29 -50.93 -47.68 -3.22
C LEU A 29 -52.46 -47.56 -3.27
N CYS A 30 -53.00 -46.69 -4.14
CA CYS A 30 -53.71 -47.08 -5.38
C CYS A 30 -54.41 -45.88 -6.06
N GLY A 31 -54.03 -45.63 -7.32
CA GLY A 31 -55.01 -45.48 -8.41
C GLY A 31 -55.86 -44.22 -8.47
N THR A 32 -55.26 -43.09 -8.81
CA THR A 32 -55.86 -42.14 -9.75
C THR A 32 -54.79 -41.66 -10.71
N ALA A 33 -54.93 -42.02 -11.98
CA ALA A 33 -54.25 -41.35 -13.07
C ALA A 33 -54.71 -39.89 -13.09
N LEU A 34 -53.99 -39.02 -12.40
CA LEU A 34 -53.93 -37.61 -12.76
C LEU A 34 -52.69 -37.47 -13.63
N ALA A 35 -52.93 -37.13 -14.89
CA ALA A 35 -51.89 -36.63 -15.76
C ALA A 35 -51.05 -35.62 -14.97
N LEU A 36 -49.77 -35.91 -14.73
CA LEU A 36 -48.80 -34.85 -14.55
C LEU A 36 -48.84 -34.09 -15.88
N GLN A 37 -49.66 -33.05 -15.92
CA GLN A 37 -49.42 -31.96 -16.83
C GLN A 37 -47.96 -31.56 -16.58
N ALA A 38 -47.12 -31.68 -17.60
CA ALA A 38 -45.83 -31.03 -17.59
C ALA A 38 -46.10 -29.58 -17.20
N VAL A 39 -45.64 -29.17 -16.02
CA VAL A 39 -45.64 -27.76 -15.65
C VAL A 39 -44.78 -27.11 -16.72
N SER A 40 -45.38 -26.26 -17.55
CA SER A 40 -44.66 -25.51 -18.57
C SER A 40 -43.48 -24.80 -17.91
N ALA A 41 -42.28 -24.95 -18.44
CA ALA A 41 -41.08 -24.32 -17.91
C ALA A 41 -41.29 -22.79 -17.95
N GLN A 42 -41.44 -22.13 -16.80
CA GLN A 42 -41.75 -20.70 -16.75
C GLN A 42 -40.63 -19.98 -16.01
N ALA A 43 -40.14 -18.87 -16.57
CA ALA A 43 -39.26 -17.97 -15.82
C ALA A 43 -39.99 -17.43 -14.58
N ALA A 44 -39.23 -17.06 -13.55
CA ALA A 44 -39.74 -16.26 -12.45
C ALA A 44 -40.32 -14.94 -12.99
N GLU A 45 -41.26 -14.31 -12.26
CA GLU A 45 -41.94 -13.08 -12.70
C GLU A 45 -40.98 -11.90 -12.99
N ASP A 46 -39.74 -11.96 -12.50
CA ASP A 46 -38.70 -10.96 -12.66
C ASP A 46 -37.59 -11.31 -13.67
N SER A 47 -37.71 -12.45 -14.36
CA SER A 47 -36.76 -12.93 -15.36
C SER A 47 -37.39 -12.98 -16.75
N ILE A 48 -36.58 -12.87 -17.80
CA ILE A 48 -37.01 -13.08 -19.19
C ILE A 48 -36.41 -14.39 -19.69
N ARG A 49 -37.25 -15.30 -20.18
CA ARG A 49 -36.81 -16.53 -20.84
C ARG A 49 -36.65 -16.31 -22.34
N ILE A 50 -35.41 -16.28 -22.83
CA ILE A 50 -35.08 -15.95 -24.22
C ILE A 50 -34.50 -17.17 -24.91
N LEU A 51 -34.98 -17.50 -26.10
CA LEU A 51 -34.45 -18.54 -26.98
C LEU A 51 -33.91 -17.91 -28.28
N THR A 52 -32.73 -18.34 -28.71
CA THR A 52 -32.20 -18.05 -30.06
C THR A 52 -32.19 -19.30 -30.94
N LEU A 53 -32.56 -19.13 -32.21
CA LEU A 53 -32.69 -20.19 -33.20
C LEU A 53 -32.18 -19.76 -34.58
N ASN A 54 -31.09 -20.38 -35.05
CA ASN A 54 -30.77 -20.35 -36.47
C ASN A 54 -31.61 -21.39 -37.24
N THR A 55 -32.19 -20.99 -38.38
CA THR A 55 -33.27 -21.74 -39.06
C THR A 55 -32.93 -22.28 -40.45
N TRP A 56 -31.73 -22.02 -40.95
CA TRP A 56 -31.24 -22.45 -42.26
C TRP A 56 -32.27 -22.28 -43.39
N LEU A 57 -32.71 -21.05 -43.64
CA LEU A 57 -33.70 -20.68 -44.68
C LEU A 57 -35.07 -21.34 -44.48
N ASP A 58 -35.54 -21.39 -43.24
CA ASP A 58 -36.82 -21.96 -42.81
C ASP A 58 -37.02 -23.42 -43.26
N ARG A 59 -36.12 -24.33 -42.88
CA ARG A 59 -36.16 -25.74 -43.34
C ARG A 59 -37.54 -26.40 -43.20
N PHE A 60 -38.25 -26.15 -42.11
CA PHE A 60 -39.58 -26.70 -41.83
C PHE A 60 -40.71 -25.77 -42.27
N LYS A 61 -40.48 -24.83 -43.20
CA LYS A 61 -41.51 -23.86 -43.63
C LYS A 61 -42.78 -24.46 -44.18
N ALA A 62 -42.70 -25.66 -44.76
CA ALA A 62 -43.87 -26.37 -45.24
C ALA A 62 -44.78 -26.85 -44.08
N ASN A 63 -44.22 -26.99 -42.87
CA ASN A 63 -44.94 -27.40 -41.68
C ASN A 63 -44.26 -26.91 -40.38
N PRO A 64 -44.41 -25.62 -39.99
CA PRO A 64 -43.81 -25.09 -38.75
C PRO A 64 -44.31 -25.78 -37.47
N SER A 65 -45.44 -26.50 -37.52
CA SER A 65 -46.00 -27.21 -36.36
C SER A 65 -45.09 -28.30 -35.81
N VAL A 66 -44.07 -28.75 -36.56
CA VAL A 66 -43.07 -29.70 -36.04
C VAL A 66 -42.27 -29.15 -34.87
N MET A 67 -42.17 -27.82 -34.72
CA MET A 67 -41.50 -27.17 -33.60
C MET A 67 -42.42 -26.99 -32.37
N SER A 68 -43.72 -27.28 -32.51
CA SER A 68 -44.73 -26.95 -31.49
C SER A 68 -44.46 -27.58 -30.14
N GLU A 69 -44.06 -28.86 -30.09
CA GLU A 69 -43.80 -29.55 -28.82
C GLU A 69 -42.60 -28.92 -28.08
N PHE A 70 -41.50 -28.66 -28.79
CA PHE A 70 -40.30 -28.04 -28.24
C PHE A 70 -40.60 -26.63 -27.71
N LEU A 71 -41.23 -25.79 -28.53
CA LEU A 71 -41.53 -24.40 -28.15
C LEU A 71 -42.61 -24.30 -27.07
N THR A 72 -43.60 -25.20 -27.06
CA THR A 72 -44.66 -25.20 -26.04
C THR A 72 -44.13 -25.65 -24.68
N LYS A 73 -43.28 -26.68 -24.64
CA LYS A 73 -42.69 -27.18 -23.38
C LYS A 73 -41.63 -26.22 -22.82
N GLY A 74 -40.81 -25.63 -23.69
CA GLY A 74 -39.81 -24.64 -23.30
C GLY A 74 -40.40 -23.28 -22.90
N ASN A 75 -41.60 -22.93 -23.39
CA ASN A 75 -42.43 -21.81 -22.89
C ASN A 75 -41.67 -20.46 -22.75
N TYR A 76 -40.90 -20.13 -23.78
CA TYR A 76 -40.07 -18.93 -23.89
C TYR A 76 -40.90 -17.64 -24.00
N ASP A 77 -40.40 -16.56 -23.41
CA ASP A 77 -41.00 -15.22 -23.48
C ASP A 77 -40.67 -14.51 -24.79
N VAL A 78 -39.42 -14.65 -25.23
CA VAL A 78 -38.89 -14.07 -26.46
C VAL A 78 -38.19 -15.15 -27.27
N LEU A 79 -38.53 -15.24 -28.55
CA LEU A 79 -37.89 -16.12 -29.51
C LEU A 79 -37.22 -15.26 -30.57
N THR A 80 -35.92 -15.46 -30.79
CA THR A 80 -35.16 -14.79 -31.83
C THR A 80 -34.74 -15.80 -32.90
N PHE A 81 -34.75 -15.35 -34.15
CA PHE A 81 -34.53 -16.20 -35.31
C PHE A 81 -33.53 -15.55 -36.27
N GLN A 82 -32.68 -16.39 -36.85
CA GLN A 82 -31.69 -16.03 -37.87
C GLN A 82 -31.84 -16.93 -39.13
N GLU A 83 -31.29 -16.48 -40.25
CA GLU A 83 -31.41 -17.11 -41.59
C GLU A 83 -32.85 -17.32 -42.09
N LEU A 84 -33.81 -16.49 -41.71
CA LEU A 84 -35.19 -16.56 -42.18
C LEU A 84 -35.30 -16.26 -43.69
N GLN A 85 -36.25 -16.88 -44.37
CA GLN A 85 -36.60 -16.43 -45.73
C GLN A 85 -37.45 -15.16 -45.71
N ALA A 86 -37.43 -14.39 -46.80
CA ALA A 86 -38.36 -13.28 -46.99
C ALA A 86 -39.82 -13.75 -46.80
N ASN A 87 -40.51 -13.20 -45.80
CA ASN A 87 -41.84 -13.63 -45.33
C ASN A 87 -41.86 -15.07 -44.77
N SER A 88 -41.00 -15.34 -43.79
CA SER A 88 -40.87 -16.66 -43.17
C SER A 88 -42.20 -17.16 -42.60
N THR A 89 -42.48 -18.44 -42.82
CA THR A 89 -43.62 -19.10 -42.18
C THR A 89 -43.43 -19.27 -40.67
N TYR A 90 -42.20 -19.20 -40.15
CA TYR A 90 -41.93 -19.32 -38.72
C TYR A 90 -42.45 -18.08 -38.00
N THR A 91 -42.00 -16.89 -38.40
CA THR A 91 -42.52 -15.63 -37.86
C THR A 91 -44.01 -15.48 -38.15
N ARG A 92 -44.51 -15.99 -39.29
CA ARG A 92 -45.94 -15.94 -39.60
C ARG A 92 -46.82 -16.82 -38.69
N ASP A 93 -46.47 -18.10 -38.53
CA ASP A 93 -47.36 -19.14 -38.03
C ASP A 93 -47.08 -19.55 -36.56
N ILE A 94 -45.82 -19.47 -36.09
CA ILE A 94 -45.45 -19.82 -34.70
C ILE A 94 -46.27 -19.03 -33.66
N PRO A 95 -46.52 -17.71 -33.81
CA PRO A 95 -47.34 -16.97 -32.85
C PRO A 95 -48.74 -17.57 -32.68
N GLY A 96 -49.35 -18.02 -33.78
CA GLY A 96 -50.65 -18.68 -33.76
C GLY A 96 -50.60 -20.07 -33.13
N ILE A 97 -49.52 -20.82 -33.35
CA ILE A 97 -49.28 -22.13 -32.73
C ILE A 97 -49.15 -21.99 -31.20
N LEU A 98 -48.33 -21.06 -30.72
CA LEU A 98 -48.12 -20.83 -29.28
C LEU A 98 -49.37 -20.25 -28.61
N SER A 99 -50.07 -19.32 -29.28
CA SER A 99 -51.35 -18.80 -28.80
C SER A 99 -52.40 -19.91 -28.72
N GLY A 100 -52.47 -20.79 -29.72
CA GLY A 100 -53.37 -21.95 -29.75
C GLY A 100 -53.06 -23.00 -28.68
N ALA A 101 -51.80 -23.07 -28.22
CA ALA A 101 -51.37 -23.89 -27.09
C ALA A 101 -51.65 -23.24 -25.71
N GLY A 102 -52.20 -22.02 -25.67
CA GLY A 102 -52.56 -21.32 -24.44
C GLY A 102 -51.44 -20.51 -23.80
N LEU A 103 -50.34 -20.22 -24.51
CA LEU A 103 -49.15 -19.53 -23.96
C LEU A 103 -49.21 -18.00 -24.04
N GLY A 104 -50.37 -17.44 -24.37
CA GLY A 104 -50.59 -15.99 -24.54
C GLY A 104 -50.49 -15.52 -25.99
N THR A 105 -50.71 -14.23 -26.20
CA THR A 105 -50.65 -13.61 -27.53
C THR A 105 -49.23 -13.15 -27.82
N PHE A 106 -48.67 -13.55 -28.96
CA PHE A 106 -47.33 -13.18 -29.36
C PHE A 106 -47.34 -12.13 -30.48
N GLY A 107 -46.65 -11.02 -30.25
CA GLY A 107 -46.25 -10.07 -31.28
C GLY A 107 -45.06 -10.61 -32.10
N LYS A 108 -44.83 -10.04 -33.27
CA LYS A 108 -43.77 -10.46 -34.18
C LYS A 108 -43.24 -9.31 -35.01
N ARG A 109 -41.98 -9.41 -35.39
CA ARG A 109 -41.36 -8.61 -36.44
C ARG A 109 -40.27 -9.39 -37.15
N GLN A 110 -40.13 -9.17 -38.45
CA GLN A 110 -39.07 -9.73 -39.26
C GLN A 110 -38.56 -8.61 -40.18
N ASP A 111 -37.26 -8.42 -40.21
CA ASP A 111 -36.61 -7.53 -41.17
C ASP A 111 -35.48 -8.33 -41.83
N GLY A 112 -35.58 -8.57 -43.14
CA GLY A 112 -34.63 -9.43 -43.85
C GLY A 112 -34.74 -10.89 -43.40
N ASP A 113 -33.60 -11.46 -43.02
CA ASP A 113 -33.41 -12.84 -42.59
C ASP A 113 -33.33 -13.00 -41.06
N VAL A 114 -33.67 -11.96 -40.31
CA VAL A 114 -33.79 -12.02 -38.85
C VAL A 114 -35.19 -11.70 -38.38
N GLY A 115 -35.61 -12.30 -37.26
CA GLY A 115 -36.94 -12.11 -36.72
C GLY A 115 -37.04 -12.29 -35.21
N VAL A 116 -37.98 -11.58 -34.60
CA VAL A 116 -38.26 -11.64 -33.17
C VAL A 116 -39.74 -11.85 -32.95
N ILE A 117 -40.06 -12.80 -32.05
CA ILE A 117 -41.41 -13.08 -31.55
C ILE A 117 -41.39 -12.88 -30.03
N SER A 118 -42.37 -12.18 -29.48
CA SER A 118 -42.44 -11.93 -28.03
C SER A 118 -43.88 -11.92 -27.54
N ARG A 119 -44.13 -12.54 -26.38
CA ARG A 119 -45.41 -12.39 -25.65
C ARG A 119 -45.41 -11.24 -24.64
N LEU A 120 -44.24 -10.69 -24.35
CA LEU A 120 -44.11 -9.61 -23.38
C LEU A 120 -44.56 -8.28 -24.00
N PRO A 121 -45.20 -7.38 -23.22
CA PRO A 121 -45.57 -6.05 -23.67
C PRO A 121 -44.36 -5.25 -24.16
N GLY A 122 -44.54 -4.52 -25.27
CA GLY A 122 -43.50 -3.73 -25.87
C GLY A 122 -43.79 -3.33 -27.30
N SER A 123 -42.77 -2.79 -27.96
CA SER A 123 -42.79 -2.43 -29.39
C SER A 123 -41.75 -3.21 -30.18
N PHE A 124 -41.91 -3.31 -31.50
CA PHE A 124 -40.96 -4.02 -32.35
C PHE A 124 -40.27 -3.05 -33.31
N GLY A 125 -38.96 -3.20 -33.45
CA GLY A 125 -38.11 -2.33 -34.25
C GLY A 125 -37.03 -3.09 -35.01
N ALA A 126 -36.29 -2.36 -35.83
CA ALA A 126 -35.05 -2.83 -36.41
C ALA A 126 -34.01 -1.70 -36.40
N ASN A 127 -32.75 -2.04 -36.14
CA ASN A 127 -31.61 -1.17 -36.29
C ASN A 127 -30.86 -1.54 -37.57
N LYS A 128 -30.39 -0.54 -38.32
CA LYS A 128 -29.68 -0.71 -39.60
C LYS A 128 -28.27 -0.10 -39.59
N LEU A 129 -27.77 0.29 -38.41
CA LEU A 129 -26.38 0.69 -38.23
C LEU A 129 -25.55 -0.60 -38.25
N GLY A 130 -25.12 -1.02 -39.45
CA GLY A 130 -24.46 -2.32 -39.67
C GLY A 130 -25.39 -3.28 -40.41
N ASP A 131 -25.52 -4.51 -39.88
CA ASP A 131 -26.52 -5.49 -40.31
C ASP A 131 -27.91 -5.12 -39.74
N THR A 132 -28.96 -5.70 -40.29
CA THR A 132 -30.31 -5.51 -39.77
C THR A 132 -30.46 -6.26 -38.44
N ALA A 133 -30.38 -5.55 -37.32
CA ALA A 133 -30.71 -6.11 -36.01
C ALA A 133 -32.21 -5.91 -35.73
N THR A 134 -33.01 -6.98 -35.78
CA THR A 134 -34.43 -6.94 -35.44
C THR A 134 -34.60 -7.10 -33.93
N TYR A 135 -35.48 -6.31 -33.31
CA TYR A 135 -35.64 -6.33 -31.86
C TYR A 135 -37.09 -6.19 -31.40
N THR A 136 -37.33 -6.61 -30.16
CA THR A 136 -38.45 -6.15 -29.34
C THR A 136 -37.92 -5.24 -28.24
N LEU A 137 -38.48 -4.04 -28.12
CA LEU A 137 -38.25 -3.12 -27.00
C LEU A 137 -39.34 -3.41 -25.97
N LEU A 138 -38.96 -4.19 -24.97
CA LEU A 138 -39.83 -4.62 -23.89
C LEU A 138 -40.13 -3.46 -22.94
N ASP A 139 -41.39 -3.31 -22.54
CA ASP A 139 -41.80 -2.31 -21.57
C ASP A 139 -41.10 -2.51 -20.21
N ALA A 140 -40.95 -1.43 -19.45
CA ALA A 140 -40.43 -1.48 -18.09
C ALA A 140 -41.44 -2.15 -17.15
N THR A 141 -40.95 -2.91 -16.18
CA THR A 141 -41.73 -3.51 -15.08
C THR A 141 -41.19 -3.01 -13.74
N SER A 142 -41.81 -3.43 -12.63
CA SER A 142 -41.25 -3.16 -11.29
C SER A 142 -39.89 -3.84 -11.06
N SER A 143 -39.60 -4.91 -11.79
CA SER A 143 -38.38 -5.71 -11.62
C SER A 143 -37.30 -5.44 -12.66
N ARG A 144 -37.60 -4.69 -13.73
CA ARG A 144 -36.72 -4.59 -14.90
C ARG A 144 -36.94 -3.28 -15.67
N PRO A 145 -35.88 -2.60 -16.15
CA PRO A 145 -36.05 -1.42 -16.98
C PRO A 145 -36.60 -1.78 -18.35
N GLN A 146 -36.97 -0.77 -19.13
CA GLN A 146 -37.18 -0.94 -20.57
C GLN A 146 -35.91 -1.56 -21.18
N SER A 147 -36.01 -2.54 -22.07
CA SER A 147 -34.82 -3.14 -22.68
C SER A 147 -35.08 -3.73 -24.04
N TYR A 148 -34.05 -3.75 -24.86
CA TYR A 148 -34.05 -4.40 -26.15
C TYR A 148 -33.69 -5.88 -25.97
N VAL A 149 -34.50 -6.77 -26.54
CA VAL A 149 -34.07 -8.12 -26.89
C VAL A 149 -33.97 -8.16 -28.41
N ALA A 150 -32.72 -8.24 -28.90
CA ALA A 150 -32.37 -8.02 -30.29
C ALA A 150 -31.74 -9.27 -30.90
N THR A 151 -31.79 -9.34 -32.23
CA THR A 151 -31.12 -10.39 -32.98
C THR A 151 -30.59 -9.95 -34.32
N THR A 152 -29.42 -10.48 -34.69
CA THR A 152 -28.68 -10.18 -35.92
C THR A 152 -28.20 -11.49 -36.56
N HIS A 153 -27.88 -11.47 -37.85
CA HIS A 153 -27.34 -12.61 -38.57
C HIS A 153 -26.13 -12.17 -39.38
N LEU A 154 -24.93 -12.50 -38.89
CA LEU A 154 -23.71 -12.22 -39.64
C LEU A 154 -23.56 -13.28 -40.72
N ASN A 155 -23.57 -12.88 -41.99
CA ASN A 155 -23.68 -13.82 -43.09
C ASN A 155 -22.30 -14.29 -43.60
N TYR A 156 -22.11 -15.60 -43.81
CA TYR A 156 -20.88 -16.15 -44.41
C TYR A 156 -20.62 -15.68 -45.85
N TYR A 157 -21.65 -15.29 -46.59
CA TYR A 157 -21.49 -14.79 -47.95
C TYR A 157 -20.93 -13.37 -47.99
N ASP A 158 -20.94 -12.64 -46.88
CA ASP A 158 -20.41 -11.28 -46.81
C ASP A 158 -18.88 -11.25 -46.77
N PRO A 159 -18.24 -10.31 -47.49
CA PRO A 159 -16.81 -10.10 -47.37
C PRO A 159 -16.47 -9.64 -45.94
N SER A 160 -15.24 -9.93 -45.49
CA SER A 160 -14.76 -9.56 -44.16
C SER A 160 -14.96 -8.07 -43.83
N THR A 161 -14.79 -7.18 -44.81
CA THR A 161 -15.03 -5.75 -44.65
C THR A 161 -16.47 -5.39 -44.27
N ASN A 162 -17.47 -6.13 -44.76
CA ASN A 162 -18.87 -5.89 -44.43
C ASN A 162 -19.14 -6.31 -42.98
N ARG A 163 -18.74 -7.52 -42.59
CA ARG A 163 -18.93 -8.05 -41.24
C ARG A 163 -18.25 -7.21 -40.15
N ILE A 164 -17.06 -6.68 -40.43
CA ILE A 164 -16.39 -5.69 -39.57
C ILE A 164 -17.23 -4.41 -39.43
N GLY A 165 -17.80 -3.93 -40.54
CA GLY A 165 -18.71 -2.78 -40.55
C GLY A 165 -19.99 -3.05 -39.74
N GLU A 166 -20.53 -4.26 -39.82
CA GLU A 166 -21.70 -4.71 -39.07
C GLU A 166 -21.42 -4.73 -37.57
N ALA A 167 -20.33 -5.37 -37.14
CA ALA A 167 -19.89 -5.38 -35.74
C ALA A 167 -19.65 -3.97 -35.18
N LYS A 168 -19.03 -3.08 -35.97
CA LYS A 168 -18.85 -1.66 -35.62
C LYS A 168 -20.19 -0.94 -35.44
N GLY A 169 -21.15 -1.20 -36.33
CA GLY A 169 -22.49 -0.62 -36.25
C GLY A 169 -23.26 -1.07 -35.00
N LEU A 170 -23.17 -2.35 -34.65
CA LEU A 170 -23.78 -2.88 -33.42
C LEU A 170 -23.18 -2.26 -32.15
N ASN A 171 -21.87 -2.03 -32.13
CA ASN A 171 -21.21 -1.30 -31.05
C ASN A 171 -21.65 0.17 -30.97
N GLN A 172 -21.80 0.84 -32.11
CA GLN A 172 -22.33 2.21 -32.15
C GLN A 172 -23.75 2.27 -31.60
N TRP A 173 -24.57 1.27 -31.89
CA TRP A 173 -25.90 1.17 -31.29
C TRP A 173 -25.83 0.97 -29.77
N ALA A 174 -25.03 0.02 -29.29
CA ALA A 174 -24.84 -0.19 -27.85
C ALA A 174 -24.39 1.08 -27.12
N ALA A 175 -23.39 1.78 -27.67
CA ALA A 175 -22.84 2.99 -27.06
C ALA A 175 -23.83 4.18 -27.04
N SER A 176 -24.82 4.21 -27.94
CA SER A 176 -25.81 5.28 -28.04
C SER A 176 -27.16 4.94 -27.42
N ALA A 177 -27.38 3.68 -27.04
CA ALA A 177 -28.64 3.23 -26.46
C ALA A 177 -28.77 3.69 -24.99
N THR A 178 -29.92 4.27 -24.65
CA THR A 178 -30.26 4.69 -23.28
C THR A 178 -30.90 3.59 -22.46
N ALA A 179 -31.13 2.43 -23.06
CA ALA A 179 -31.69 1.24 -22.43
C ALA A 179 -30.81 0.02 -22.75
N PRO A 180 -30.73 -0.97 -21.84
CA PRO A 180 -29.95 -2.19 -22.06
C PRO A 180 -30.39 -2.95 -23.30
N ILE A 181 -29.41 -3.53 -23.98
CA ILE A 181 -29.61 -4.44 -25.12
C ILE A 181 -29.10 -5.82 -24.73
N ILE A 182 -29.98 -6.81 -24.79
CA ILE A 182 -29.60 -8.23 -24.86
C ILE A 182 -29.63 -8.61 -26.33
N MET A 183 -28.45 -8.76 -26.91
CA MET A 183 -28.25 -9.17 -28.28
C MET A 183 -28.04 -10.69 -28.32
N THR A 184 -28.89 -11.36 -29.09
CA THR A 184 -28.71 -12.74 -29.53
C THR A 184 -28.36 -12.74 -31.01
N GLY A 185 -27.99 -13.87 -31.58
CA GLY A 185 -27.83 -13.93 -33.02
C GLY A 185 -26.90 -15.03 -33.45
N ASP A 186 -26.80 -15.12 -34.77
CA ASP A 186 -25.83 -15.98 -35.40
C ASP A 186 -24.55 -15.17 -35.65
N PHE A 187 -23.56 -15.37 -34.79
CA PHE A 187 -22.25 -14.74 -34.85
C PHE A 187 -21.22 -15.62 -35.58
N ASN A 188 -21.65 -16.77 -36.12
CA ASN A 188 -20.76 -17.80 -36.65
C ASN A 188 -19.95 -17.37 -37.87
N ALA A 189 -20.43 -16.42 -38.69
CA ALA A 189 -19.65 -15.89 -39.78
C ALA A 189 -18.52 -15.02 -39.24
N GLY A 190 -18.66 -14.44 -38.05
CA GLY A 190 -17.51 -13.97 -37.27
C GLY A 190 -16.66 -15.16 -36.83
N ASP A 191 -17.21 -16.06 -36.00
CA ASP A 191 -16.40 -17.05 -35.28
C ASP A 191 -15.76 -18.15 -36.13
N VAL A 192 -16.51 -18.78 -37.02
CA VAL A 192 -16.08 -19.92 -37.85
C VAL A 192 -15.39 -19.47 -39.12
N SER A 193 -15.82 -18.36 -39.72
CA SER A 193 -15.10 -17.89 -40.89
C SER A 193 -13.71 -17.43 -40.49
N GLU A 194 -13.57 -16.66 -39.42
CA GLU A 194 -12.29 -16.06 -38.98
C GLU A 194 -11.28 -17.08 -38.42
N ARG A 195 -11.70 -18.33 -38.27
CA ARG A 195 -10.89 -19.50 -37.90
C ARG A 195 -10.03 -20.02 -39.05
N GLY A 196 -10.58 -20.06 -40.25
CA GLY A 196 -10.00 -20.83 -41.35
C GLY A 196 -10.14 -22.35 -41.16
N LEU A 197 -9.63 -23.15 -42.11
CA LEU A 197 -9.76 -24.61 -42.09
C LEU A 197 -8.61 -25.28 -41.31
N HIS A 198 -8.87 -25.66 -40.06
CA HIS A 198 -7.84 -26.10 -39.11
C HIS A 198 -7.43 -27.57 -39.20
N SER A 199 -8.12 -28.40 -39.99
CA SER A 199 -7.68 -29.77 -40.23
C SER A 199 -7.61 -30.10 -41.72
N ILE A 200 -6.73 -31.04 -42.06
CA ILE A 200 -6.64 -31.64 -43.40
C ILE A 200 -8.02 -32.13 -43.83
N SER A 201 -8.77 -32.76 -42.93
CA SER A 201 -10.11 -33.28 -43.24
C SER A 201 -11.09 -32.20 -43.71
N GLN A 202 -11.02 -31.00 -43.12
CA GLN A 202 -11.85 -29.85 -43.50
C GLN A 202 -11.40 -29.27 -44.86
N GLN A 203 -10.08 -29.13 -45.07
CA GLN A 203 -9.48 -28.65 -46.33
C GLN A 203 -9.77 -29.60 -47.50
N GLU A 204 -9.63 -30.91 -47.26
CA GLU A 204 -9.97 -31.97 -48.20
C GLU A 204 -11.45 -31.97 -48.57
N ARG A 205 -12.31 -31.82 -47.57
CA ARG A 205 -13.75 -31.71 -47.82
C ARG A 205 -14.02 -30.45 -48.66
N LEU A 206 -13.31 -29.33 -48.45
CA LEU A 206 -13.56 -28.09 -49.21
C LEU A 206 -13.17 -28.30 -50.67
N LEU A 207 -12.05 -29.00 -50.88
CA LEU A 207 -11.58 -29.39 -52.21
C LEU A 207 -12.62 -30.23 -52.94
N ARG A 208 -13.22 -31.21 -52.27
CA ARG A 208 -14.29 -32.03 -52.84
C ARG A 208 -15.53 -31.21 -53.18
N ILE A 209 -15.98 -30.34 -52.27
CA ILE A 209 -17.15 -29.47 -52.51
C ILE A 209 -16.91 -28.56 -53.72
N TYR A 210 -15.77 -27.87 -53.76
CA TYR A 210 -15.43 -27.02 -54.89
C TYR A 210 -15.32 -27.83 -56.19
N THR A 211 -14.72 -29.01 -56.16
CA THR A 211 -14.56 -29.85 -57.37
C THR A 211 -15.90 -30.34 -57.93
N LYS A 212 -16.89 -30.62 -57.06
CA LYS A 212 -18.27 -30.97 -57.46
C LYS A 212 -18.99 -29.79 -58.13
N ALA A 213 -18.79 -28.59 -57.62
CA ALA A 213 -19.43 -27.35 -58.11
C ALA A 213 -18.40 -26.20 -58.26
N PRO A 214 -17.57 -26.21 -59.31
CA PRO A 214 -16.38 -25.37 -59.43
C PRO A 214 -16.71 -23.98 -59.98
N THR A 215 -17.68 -23.33 -59.34
CA THR A 215 -18.16 -21.97 -59.67
C THR A 215 -17.93 -20.99 -58.54
N ASN A 216 -17.65 -21.48 -57.33
CA ASN A 216 -17.42 -20.63 -56.15
C ASN A 216 -15.98 -20.08 -56.13
N ALA A 217 -15.80 -18.84 -56.58
CA ALA A 217 -14.50 -18.18 -56.65
C ALA A 217 -13.81 -18.02 -55.28
N PHE A 218 -14.60 -17.87 -54.21
CA PHE A 218 -14.09 -17.79 -52.83
C PHE A 218 -13.50 -19.12 -52.37
N TYR A 219 -14.19 -20.24 -52.61
CA TYR A 219 -13.67 -21.57 -52.25
C TYR A 219 -12.39 -21.91 -53.00
N LEU A 220 -12.29 -21.54 -54.29
CA LEU A 220 -11.02 -21.69 -55.02
C LEU A 220 -9.91 -20.83 -54.41
N SER A 221 -10.22 -19.59 -54.04
CA SER A 221 -9.26 -18.69 -53.40
C SER A 221 -8.78 -19.24 -52.06
N LEU A 222 -9.67 -19.76 -51.22
CA LEU A 222 -9.31 -20.42 -49.96
C LEU A 222 -8.45 -21.66 -50.21
N LEU A 223 -8.87 -22.55 -51.12
CA LEU A 223 -8.10 -23.75 -51.45
C LEU A 223 -6.67 -23.43 -51.93
N LYS A 224 -6.52 -22.37 -52.74
CA LYS A 224 -5.20 -21.91 -53.20
C LYS A 224 -4.33 -21.34 -52.08
N GLN A 225 -4.94 -20.77 -51.06
CA GLN A 225 -4.24 -20.26 -49.89
C GLN A 225 -3.91 -21.39 -48.89
N TYR A 226 -4.74 -22.45 -48.81
CA TYR A 226 -4.51 -23.61 -47.96
C TYR A 226 -3.62 -24.69 -48.58
N ALA A 227 -3.50 -24.77 -49.90
CA ALA A 227 -2.68 -25.79 -50.53
C ALA A 227 -1.19 -25.48 -50.34
N LYS A 228 -0.44 -26.46 -49.81
CA LYS A 228 1.04 -26.41 -49.78
C LYS A 228 1.64 -26.43 -51.19
N ASP A 229 0.93 -27.08 -52.12
CA ASP A 229 1.34 -27.23 -53.51
C ASP A 229 0.16 -26.87 -54.43
N GLN A 230 0.22 -25.67 -55.01
CA GLN A 230 -0.82 -25.20 -55.92
C GLN A 230 -0.89 -26.01 -57.22
N ALA A 231 0.21 -26.58 -57.69
CA ALA A 231 0.20 -27.39 -58.90
C ALA A 231 -0.55 -28.71 -58.67
N GLN A 232 -0.38 -29.33 -57.50
CA GLN A 232 -1.16 -30.51 -57.10
C GLN A 232 -2.65 -30.20 -56.90
N LEU A 233 -2.96 -29.05 -56.31
CA LEU A 233 -4.33 -28.58 -56.16
C LEU A 233 -5.02 -28.42 -57.51
N ASP A 234 -4.39 -27.65 -58.41
CA ASP A 234 -4.94 -27.37 -59.74
C ASP A 234 -5.06 -28.65 -60.57
N ALA A 235 -4.09 -29.58 -60.45
CA ALA A 235 -4.14 -30.89 -61.11
C ALA A 235 -5.30 -31.76 -60.60
N PHE A 236 -5.53 -31.80 -59.28
CA PHE A 236 -6.66 -32.53 -58.70
C PHE A 236 -8.00 -31.96 -59.20
N ILE A 237 -8.17 -30.63 -59.15
CA ILE A 237 -9.39 -29.97 -59.63
C ILE A 237 -9.60 -30.26 -61.12
N ALA A 238 -8.57 -30.10 -61.96
CA ALA A 238 -8.68 -30.33 -63.40
C ALA A 238 -9.03 -31.78 -63.76
N GLN A 239 -8.49 -32.75 -63.01
CA GLN A 239 -8.74 -34.17 -63.25
C GLN A 239 -10.17 -34.59 -62.90
N TRP A 240 -10.71 -34.06 -61.81
CA TRP A 240 -11.95 -34.55 -61.21
C TRP A 240 -13.17 -33.63 -61.48
N LYS A 241 -12.95 -32.41 -61.96
CA LYS A 241 -14.02 -31.49 -62.37
C LYS A 241 -14.91 -32.11 -63.45
N GLY A 242 -16.23 -32.07 -63.24
CA GLY A 242 -17.24 -32.61 -64.17
C GLY A 242 -17.46 -34.12 -64.06
N LYS A 243 -16.81 -34.81 -63.12
CA LYS A 243 -17.13 -36.21 -62.76
C LYS A 243 -18.34 -36.26 -61.81
N GLY A 244 -18.98 -37.43 -61.68
CA GLY A 244 -20.13 -37.61 -60.78
C GLY A 244 -19.73 -37.54 -59.30
N ASN A 245 -20.64 -37.04 -58.44
CA ASN A 245 -20.37 -36.76 -57.02
C ASN A 245 -19.74 -37.93 -56.26
N ALA A 246 -20.25 -39.16 -56.43
CA ALA A 246 -19.71 -40.35 -55.78
C ALA A 246 -18.25 -40.66 -56.18
N ALA A 247 -17.87 -40.35 -57.42
CA ALA A 247 -16.50 -40.52 -57.89
C ALA A 247 -15.57 -39.44 -57.32
N ILE A 248 -16.06 -38.22 -57.13
CA ILE A 248 -15.31 -37.13 -56.49
C ILE A 248 -15.14 -37.40 -55.00
N ASP A 249 -16.13 -37.98 -54.32
CA ASP A 249 -16.03 -38.35 -52.90
C ASP A 249 -15.04 -39.50 -52.65
N ALA A 250 -14.94 -40.45 -53.59
CA ALA A 250 -13.98 -41.55 -53.51
C ALA A 250 -12.58 -41.21 -54.05
N ALA A 251 -12.38 -40.02 -54.64
CA ALA A 251 -11.11 -39.64 -55.25
C ALA A 251 -10.00 -39.51 -54.17
N PRO A 252 -8.83 -40.14 -54.34
CA PRO A 252 -7.73 -39.99 -53.40
C PRO A 252 -7.14 -38.58 -53.53
N ILE A 253 -7.18 -37.80 -52.44
CA ILE A 253 -6.52 -36.50 -52.37
C ILE A 253 -5.04 -36.74 -52.03
N PRO A 254 -4.08 -36.04 -52.68
CA PRO A 254 -2.68 -36.20 -52.36
C PRO A 254 -2.41 -35.93 -50.87
N PRO A 255 -1.75 -36.83 -50.14
CA PRO A 255 -1.63 -36.75 -48.67
C PRO A 255 -0.84 -35.54 -48.18
N ASP A 256 0.01 -34.95 -49.04
CA ASP A 256 0.81 -33.76 -48.72
C ASP A 256 0.22 -32.45 -49.28
N LEU A 257 -0.97 -32.50 -49.89
CA LEU A 257 -1.60 -31.30 -50.49
C LEU A 257 -1.91 -30.23 -49.43
N PHE A 258 -2.27 -30.69 -48.24
CA PHE A 258 -2.74 -29.89 -47.11
C PHE A 258 -1.90 -30.14 -45.85
N ALA A 259 -2.06 -29.30 -44.83
CA ALA A 259 -1.55 -29.53 -43.48
C ALA A 259 -2.68 -29.34 -42.48
N ASP A 260 -2.60 -30.05 -41.34
CA ASP A 260 -3.39 -29.67 -40.18
C ASP A 260 -2.91 -28.28 -39.74
N GLU A 261 -3.89 -27.44 -39.40
CA GLU A 261 -3.73 -26.06 -38.96
C GLU A 261 -2.92 -25.18 -39.92
N MET A 262 -3.51 -24.88 -41.08
CA MET A 262 -2.99 -23.87 -42.01
C MET A 262 -3.74 -22.54 -41.77
N TYR A 263 -2.97 -21.49 -41.51
CA TYR A 263 -3.23 -20.04 -41.51
C TYR A 263 -4.70 -19.53 -41.66
N PRO A 264 -5.19 -18.58 -40.84
CA PRO A 264 -6.10 -17.56 -41.34
C PRO A 264 -5.38 -16.85 -42.49
N VAL A 265 -5.93 -17.01 -43.68
CA VAL A 265 -5.35 -16.42 -44.88
C VAL A 265 -5.55 -14.90 -44.81
N ALA A 266 -4.74 -14.09 -45.50
CA ALA A 266 -4.71 -12.63 -45.30
C ALA A 266 -6.08 -11.89 -45.42
N GLY A 267 -7.11 -12.54 -45.97
CA GLY A 267 -8.49 -12.04 -46.02
C GLY A 267 -9.42 -12.48 -44.87
N ASN A 268 -8.93 -13.20 -43.86
CA ASN A 268 -9.74 -13.98 -42.93
C ASN A 268 -9.18 -13.99 -41.49
N LEU A 269 -8.93 -12.80 -40.93
CA LEU A 269 -8.45 -12.61 -39.56
C LEU A 269 -9.62 -12.49 -38.56
N PRO A 270 -9.49 -12.97 -37.32
CA PRO A 270 -10.50 -12.83 -36.27
C PRO A 270 -10.61 -11.42 -35.73
N GLN A 271 -11.74 -10.77 -36.02
CA GLN A 271 -11.96 -9.35 -35.79
C GLN A 271 -13.36 -9.05 -35.24
N THR A 272 -14.38 -9.80 -35.67
CA THR A 272 -15.78 -9.48 -35.36
C THR A 272 -16.08 -9.53 -33.87
N MET A 273 -15.76 -10.63 -33.18
CA MET A 273 -16.03 -10.74 -31.73
C MET A 273 -15.13 -9.84 -30.88
N ASN A 274 -13.88 -9.62 -31.31
CA ASN A 274 -12.98 -8.67 -30.64
C ASN A 274 -13.56 -7.24 -30.70
N ILE A 275 -14.15 -6.85 -31.84
CA ILE A 275 -14.87 -5.59 -31.98
C ILE A 275 -16.07 -5.58 -31.03
N LEU A 276 -16.99 -6.53 -31.10
CA LEU A 276 -18.23 -6.53 -30.31
C LEU A 276 -17.97 -6.43 -28.79
N LYS A 277 -16.94 -7.13 -28.30
CA LYS A 277 -16.51 -7.06 -26.89
C LYS A 277 -16.07 -5.68 -26.42
N LYS A 278 -15.91 -4.68 -27.29
CA LYS A 278 -15.71 -3.30 -26.84
C LYS A 278 -16.95 -2.70 -26.20
N GLN A 279 -18.15 -3.00 -26.70
CA GLN A 279 -19.40 -2.41 -26.19
C GLN A 279 -20.39 -3.46 -25.66
N TYR A 280 -20.07 -4.74 -25.75
CA TYR A 280 -20.85 -5.83 -25.16
C TYR A 280 -20.01 -6.68 -24.21
N GLN A 281 -20.70 -7.27 -23.23
CA GLN A 281 -20.18 -8.33 -22.37
C GLN A 281 -20.87 -9.63 -22.73
N VAL A 282 -20.13 -10.73 -22.77
CA VAL A 282 -20.72 -12.06 -23.01
C VAL A 282 -21.48 -12.49 -21.76
N LEU A 283 -22.79 -12.65 -21.90
CA LEU A 283 -23.71 -13.14 -20.88
C LEU A 283 -23.91 -14.64 -21.09
N GLN A 284 -22.96 -15.47 -20.63
CA GLN A 284 -23.00 -16.94 -20.73
C GLN A 284 -22.46 -17.58 -19.45
N LEU A 285 -22.84 -18.83 -19.18
CA LEU A 285 -22.30 -19.59 -18.04
C LEU A 285 -20.83 -19.97 -18.29
N PRO A 286 -19.98 -20.08 -17.24
CA PRO A 286 -18.58 -20.48 -17.41
C PRO A 286 -18.38 -21.82 -18.13
N GLU A 287 -19.31 -22.77 -17.98
CA GLU A 287 -19.27 -24.08 -18.64
C GLU A 287 -19.59 -24.01 -20.14
N GLU A 288 -20.23 -22.93 -20.58
CA GLU A 288 -20.59 -22.65 -21.97
C GLU A 288 -19.57 -21.74 -22.65
N ARG A 289 -18.79 -21.00 -21.85
CA ARG A 289 -17.77 -20.07 -22.33
C ARG A 289 -16.66 -20.82 -23.07
N GLU A 290 -16.45 -20.48 -24.33
CA GLU A 290 -15.38 -21.11 -25.11
C GLU A 290 -14.00 -20.73 -24.57
N GLN A 291 -13.07 -21.68 -24.65
CA GLN A 291 -11.70 -21.51 -24.17
C GLN A 291 -10.87 -20.73 -25.18
N PHE A 292 -10.01 -19.83 -24.68
CA PHE A 292 -9.07 -19.11 -25.53
C PHE A 292 -8.03 -20.04 -26.16
N SER A 293 -7.91 -20.00 -27.49
CA SER A 293 -6.87 -20.71 -28.24
C SER A 293 -6.11 -19.74 -29.16
N PRO A 294 -4.86 -19.36 -28.82
CA PRO A 294 -4.04 -18.49 -29.66
C PRO A 294 -3.54 -19.23 -30.88
N HIS A 295 -3.40 -18.51 -32.00
CA HIS A 295 -2.90 -19.12 -33.22
C HIS A 295 -1.42 -19.49 -33.11
N SER A 296 -1.04 -20.64 -33.66
CA SER A 296 0.33 -21.17 -33.71
C SER A 296 1.34 -20.33 -34.51
N LEU A 297 0.92 -19.21 -35.13
CA LEU A 297 1.77 -18.29 -35.91
C LEU A 297 2.46 -17.24 -35.06
N ASN A 298 2.05 -17.11 -33.80
CA ASN A 298 2.58 -16.12 -32.88
C ASN A 298 2.45 -14.66 -33.39
N ASP A 299 1.54 -14.40 -34.34
CA ASP A 299 1.22 -13.07 -34.89
C ASP A 299 0.31 -12.25 -33.98
N GLY A 300 -0.11 -12.84 -32.86
CA GLY A 300 -0.97 -12.20 -31.86
C GLY A 300 -2.45 -12.47 -32.06
N SER A 301 -2.87 -12.99 -33.21
CA SER A 301 -4.28 -13.29 -33.51
C SER A 301 -4.78 -14.56 -32.79
N VAL A 302 -6.06 -14.54 -32.42
CA VAL A 302 -6.72 -15.58 -31.61
C VAL A 302 -8.12 -15.78 -32.14
N THR A 303 -8.61 -17.02 -32.15
CA THR A 303 -9.98 -17.34 -32.59
C THR A 303 -10.81 -17.76 -31.37
N TRP A 304 -12.13 -17.58 -31.45
CA TRP A 304 -13.07 -18.29 -30.57
C TRP A 304 -13.28 -19.69 -31.17
N PRO A 305 -12.83 -20.78 -30.51
CA PRO A 305 -13.03 -22.11 -31.04
C PRO A 305 -14.45 -22.59 -30.70
N SER A 306 -15.32 -22.68 -31.71
CA SER A 306 -16.60 -23.36 -31.54
C SER A 306 -16.40 -24.74 -30.92
N HIS A 307 -16.95 -24.93 -29.72
CA HIS A 307 -16.66 -26.12 -28.92
C HIS A 307 -17.42 -27.34 -29.47
N GLY A 308 -16.69 -28.20 -30.20
CA GLY A 308 -17.06 -29.57 -30.55
C GLY A 308 -17.99 -29.68 -31.76
N GLU A 309 -17.56 -30.46 -32.77
CA GLU A 309 -18.46 -30.89 -33.84
C GLU A 309 -19.40 -31.98 -33.30
N ASP A 310 -20.71 -31.79 -33.45
CA ASP A 310 -21.66 -32.88 -33.22
C ASP A 310 -21.48 -33.96 -34.29
N ALA A 311 -20.87 -35.09 -33.92
CA ALA A 311 -20.65 -36.24 -34.79
C ALA A 311 -21.95 -36.89 -35.32
N THR A 312 -23.10 -36.52 -34.77
CA THR A 312 -24.42 -36.94 -35.26
C THR A 312 -24.99 -36.00 -36.32
N ASN A 313 -24.27 -34.93 -36.68
CA ASN A 313 -24.66 -34.04 -37.75
C ASN A 313 -24.70 -34.78 -39.10
N THR A 314 -25.91 -34.93 -39.64
CA THR A 314 -26.16 -35.59 -40.93
C THR A 314 -26.43 -34.59 -42.06
N TRP A 315 -26.31 -33.29 -41.79
CA TRP A 315 -26.61 -32.24 -42.76
C TRP A 315 -25.37 -31.82 -43.55
N GLY A 316 -25.57 -31.27 -44.75
CA GLY A 316 -24.47 -30.85 -45.63
C GLY A 316 -23.73 -29.59 -45.17
N SER A 317 -24.24 -28.90 -44.14
CA SER A 317 -23.54 -27.81 -43.47
C SER A 317 -22.34 -28.35 -42.67
N TRP A 318 -21.38 -27.48 -42.41
CA TRP A 318 -20.06 -27.93 -42.03
C TRP A 318 -19.96 -28.31 -40.56
N HIS A 319 -20.68 -27.67 -39.63
CA HIS A 319 -20.56 -27.95 -38.20
C HIS A 319 -21.88 -27.57 -37.49
N ARG A 320 -22.54 -28.52 -36.80
CA ARG A 320 -23.49 -28.18 -35.74
C ARG A 320 -22.65 -28.07 -34.47
N VAL A 321 -22.59 -26.87 -33.90
CA VAL A 321 -21.66 -26.44 -32.84
C VAL A 321 -22.34 -25.41 -31.91
N LYS A 322 -21.85 -25.33 -30.67
CA LYS A 322 -22.36 -24.45 -29.60
C LYS A 322 -21.89 -23.00 -29.75
N ILE A 323 -22.45 -22.24 -30.70
CA ILE A 323 -21.88 -20.92 -31.10
C ILE A 323 -22.77 -19.71 -30.86
N ASP A 324 -24.04 -19.91 -30.55
CA ASP A 324 -24.93 -18.78 -30.36
C ASP A 324 -24.58 -18.07 -29.04
N HIS A 325 -24.26 -16.78 -29.12
CA HIS A 325 -23.88 -15.96 -27.97
C HIS A 325 -25.02 -15.05 -27.50
N PHE A 326 -25.08 -14.86 -26.18
CA PHE A 326 -25.85 -13.81 -25.55
C PHE A 326 -24.90 -12.68 -25.15
N LEU A 327 -25.18 -11.48 -25.65
CA LEU A 327 -24.34 -10.31 -25.45
C LEU A 327 -25.15 -9.22 -24.76
N ALA A 328 -24.69 -8.71 -23.62
CA ALA A 328 -25.32 -7.61 -22.90
C ALA A 328 -24.56 -6.31 -23.12
N SER A 329 -25.24 -5.24 -23.55
CA SER A 329 -24.59 -3.98 -23.86
C SER A 329 -24.05 -3.27 -22.62
N ARG A 330 -22.86 -2.69 -22.74
CA ARG A 330 -22.25 -1.79 -21.76
C ARG A 330 -22.97 -0.44 -21.80
N PRO A 331 -23.11 0.27 -20.66
CA PRO A 331 -22.60 -0.06 -19.32
C PRO A 331 -23.52 -1.00 -18.50
N PHE A 332 -24.62 -1.47 -19.09
CA PHE A 332 -25.67 -2.21 -18.40
C PHE A 332 -25.37 -3.70 -18.22
N GLY A 333 -24.37 -4.25 -18.92
CA GLY A 333 -24.06 -5.68 -18.94
C GLY A 333 -23.90 -6.29 -17.54
N LYS A 334 -23.17 -5.61 -16.64
CA LYS A 334 -22.95 -6.02 -15.25
C LYS A 334 -24.21 -6.05 -14.37
N TRP A 335 -25.33 -5.54 -14.88
CA TRP A 335 -26.62 -5.53 -14.20
C TRP A 335 -27.59 -6.59 -14.73
N TRP A 336 -27.14 -7.42 -15.67
CA TRP A 336 -27.83 -8.64 -16.08
C TRP A 336 -27.15 -9.86 -15.48
N GLN A 337 -27.95 -10.84 -15.07
CA GLN A 337 -27.49 -12.12 -14.57
C GLN A 337 -28.28 -13.25 -15.22
N ILE A 338 -27.61 -14.36 -15.54
CA ILE A 338 -28.28 -15.62 -15.91
C ILE A 338 -28.85 -16.25 -14.66
N ASP A 339 -30.14 -16.56 -14.68
CA ASP A 339 -30.93 -17.16 -13.60
C ASP A 339 -31.51 -18.51 -14.05
N ASP A 340 -30.63 -19.33 -14.64
CA ASP A 340 -31.00 -20.63 -15.19
C ASP A 340 -31.16 -21.68 -14.10
N ASP A 341 -32.20 -22.52 -14.25
CA ASP A 341 -32.27 -23.79 -13.55
C ASP A 341 -31.45 -24.82 -14.34
N LYS A 342 -30.32 -25.27 -13.75
CA LYS A 342 -29.42 -26.25 -14.35
C LYS A 342 -30.09 -27.59 -14.71
N ASP A 343 -31.23 -27.91 -14.10
CA ASP A 343 -31.96 -29.16 -14.32
C ASP A 343 -33.07 -29.00 -15.38
N ASP A 344 -33.29 -27.79 -15.91
CA ASP A 344 -34.25 -27.52 -16.98
C ASP A 344 -33.64 -27.87 -18.36
N PRO A 345 -34.16 -28.89 -19.07
CA PRO A 345 -33.60 -29.32 -20.35
C PRO A 345 -33.85 -28.33 -21.51
N TYR A 346 -34.55 -27.23 -21.25
CA TYR A 346 -34.86 -26.16 -22.20
C TYR A 346 -34.11 -24.85 -21.88
N LEU A 347 -33.04 -24.89 -21.08
CA LEU A 347 -32.12 -23.78 -20.81
C LEU A 347 -30.67 -24.19 -21.07
N GLY A 348 -29.78 -23.20 -21.11
CA GLY A 348 -28.39 -23.32 -21.56
C GLY A 348 -28.27 -23.71 -23.02
N VAL A 349 -27.21 -24.43 -23.36
CA VAL A 349 -27.03 -25.03 -24.69
C VAL A 349 -27.86 -26.32 -24.85
N ILE A 350 -28.94 -26.25 -25.62
CA ILE A 350 -29.97 -27.29 -25.71
C ILE A 350 -29.60 -28.39 -26.70
N THR A 351 -29.16 -29.53 -26.19
CA THR A 351 -28.69 -30.66 -27.00
C THR A 351 -29.70 -31.80 -27.12
N ASP A 352 -30.39 -32.21 -26.05
CA ASP A 352 -31.17 -33.46 -26.06
C ASP A 352 -32.59 -33.34 -26.65
N VAL A 353 -33.22 -32.18 -26.49
CA VAL A 353 -34.62 -31.93 -26.88
C VAL A 353 -34.77 -31.10 -28.16
N SER A 354 -33.66 -30.75 -28.81
CA SER A 354 -33.63 -29.90 -30.01
C SER A 354 -33.78 -30.67 -31.34
N TYR A 355 -34.48 -31.81 -31.33
CA TYR A 355 -34.69 -32.66 -32.51
C TYR A 355 -36.17 -33.00 -32.76
N VAL A 356 -36.54 -33.06 -34.03
CA VAL A 356 -37.79 -33.67 -34.51
C VAL A 356 -37.54 -35.14 -34.80
N THR A 357 -38.43 -36.02 -34.33
CA THR A 357 -38.43 -37.42 -34.75
C THR A 357 -39.29 -37.57 -36.01
N ASN A 358 -38.67 -37.91 -37.14
CA ASN A 358 -39.37 -38.17 -38.40
C ASN A 358 -40.21 -39.45 -38.32
N ALA A 359 -41.17 -39.60 -39.23
CA ALA A 359 -42.06 -40.78 -39.30
C ALA A 359 -41.31 -42.12 -39.50
N ASN A 360 -40.07 -42.09 -40.00
CA ASN A 360 -39.19 -43.25 -40.17
C ASN A 360 -38.27 -43.52 -38.96
N GLY A 361 -38.45 -42.80 -37.85
CA GLY A 361 -37.66 -42.95 -36.62
C GLY A 361 -36.33 -42.20 -36.62
N THR A 362 -35.94 -41.50 -37.70
CA THR A 362 -34.72 -40.69 -37.70
C THR A 362 -34.94 -39.37 -36.97
N LYS A 363 -33.96 -38.93 -36.18
CA LYS A 363 -33.97 -37.60 -35.56
C LYS A 363 -33.41 -36.57 -36.55
N THR A 364 -34.06 -35.41 -36.64
CA THR A 364 -33.62 -34.28 -37.46
C THR A 364 -33.56 -33.05 -36.57
N PRO A 365 -32.41 -32.35 -36.50
CA PRO A 365 -32.27 -31.21 -35.61
C PRO A 365 -33.21 -30.05 -36.02
N LEU A 366 -33.64 -29.28 -35.03
CA LEU A 366 -34.55 -28.14 -35.20
C LEU A 366 -33.86 -26.89 -35.75
N SER A 367 -32.57 -26.76 -35.46
CA SER A 367 -31.67 -25.69 -35.89
C SER A 367 -30.41 -26.34 -36.49
N ASP A 368 -29.72 -25.61 -37.35
CA ASP A 368 -28.38 -25.97 -37.82
C ASP A 368 -27.28 -25.75 -36.78
N HIS A 369 -27.56 -25.01 -35.69
CA HIS A 369 -26.75 -24.94 -34.47
C HIS A 369 -27.44 -25.62 -33.28
N GLU A 370 -26.75 -25.79 -32.16
CA GLU A 370 -27.43 -26.06 -30.88
C GLU A 370 -28.23 -24.81 -30.46
N PRO A 371 -29.57 -24.89 -30.30
CA PRO A 371 -30.33 -23.78 -29.76
C PRO A 371 -29.81 -23.40 -28.37
N VAL A 372 -29.72 -22.10 -28.09
CA VAL A 372 -29.33 -21.58 -26.78
C VAL A 372 -30.49 -20.82 -26.17
N ALA A 373 -30.76 -21.06 -24.88
CA ALA A 373 -31.78 -20.30 -24.17
C ALA A 373 -31.37 -20.02 -22.72
N HIS A 374 -31.66 -18.80 -22.25
CA HIS A 374 -31.39 -18.41 -20.88
C HIS A 374 -32.58 -17.67 -20.27
N ASN A 375 -32.75 -17.87 -18.97
CA ASN A 375 -33.44 -16.92 -18.10
C ASN A 375 -32.47 -15.80 -17.76
N VAL A 376 -32.84 -14.55 -18.05
CA VAL A 376 -32.02 -13.38 -17.71
C VAL A 376 -32.78 -12.45 -16.77
N ARG A 377 -32.13 -12.09 -15.66
CA ARG A 377 -32.68 -11.28 -14.57
C ARG A 377 -31.95 -9.94 -14.46
N TRP A 378 -32.69 -8.87 -14.22
CA TRP A 378 -32.10 -7.56 -13.93
C TRP A 378 -31.81 -7.41 -12.43
N VAL A 379 -30.54 -7.17 -12.10
CA VAL A 379 -30.05 -7.01 -10.73
C VAL A 379 -29.52 -5.60 -10.44
N GLY A 380 -29.72 -4.67 -11.38
CA GLY A 380 -29.30 -3.28 -11.28
C GLY A 380 -30.32 -2.36 -10.62
N PRO A 381 -30.05 -1.04 -10.63
CA PRO A 381 -30.98 -0.01 -10.14
C PRO A 381 -32.16 0.17 -11.09
N GLN A 382 -33.17 0.93 -10.70
CA GLN A 382 -34.22 1.32 -11.64
C GLN A 382 -33.69 2.39 -12.60
N LEU A 383 -34.15 2.34 -13.85
CA LEU A 383 -33.86 3.35 -14.87
C LEU A 383 -35.16 4.05 -15.26
N GLU A 384 -35.24 5.34 -14.98
CA GLU A 384 -36.37 6.20 -15.35
C GLU A 384 -35.93 7.20 -16.43
N THR A 385 -36.81 7.51 -17.37
CA THR A 385 -36.59 8.62 -18.31
C THR A 385 -37.36 9.85 -17.82
N TYR A 386 -36.72 11.02 -17.85
CA TYR A 386 -37.36 12.29 -17.51
C TYR A 386 -36.97 13.38 -18.52
N ASP A 387 -37.85 14.37 -18.67
CA ASP A 387 -37.57 15.55 -19.49
C ASP A 387 -36.83 16.61 -18.66
N ASP A 388 -35.70 17.08 -19.18
CA ASP A 388 -34.93 18.19 -18.64
C ASP A 388 -34.79 19.27 -19.72
N ASN A 389 -35.65 20.29 -19.66
CA ASN A 389 -35.70 21.38 -20.62
C ASN A 389 -35.82 20.90 -22.09
N GLY A 390 -36.70 19.94 -22.35
CA GLY A 390 -36.92 19.36 -23.68
C GLY A 390 -35.87 18.33 -24.11
N THR A 391 -34.91 17.98 -23.25
CA THR A 391 -33.96 16.89 -23.46
C THR A 391 -34.34 15.70 -22.59
N GLN A 392 -34.58 14.54 -23.19
CA GLN A 392 -34.79 13.30 -22.45
C GLN A 392 -33.48 12.85 -21.80
N LYS A 393 -33.51 12.61 -20.49
CA LYS A 393 -32.37 12.13 -19.69
C LYS A 393 -32.75 10.89 -18.89
N THR A 394 -31.76 10.10 -18.51
CA THR A 394 -31.94 8.92 -17.67
C THR A 394 -31.65 9.27 -16.21
N ARG A 395 -32.57 8.89 -15.32
CA ARG A 395 -32.39 8.87 -13.88
C ARG A 395 -32.14 7.43 -13.44
N VAL A 396 -31.07 7.24 -12.68
CA VAL A 396 -30.80 6.01 -11.93
C VAL A 396 -31.42 6.14 -10.55
N VAL A 397 -32.25 5.19 -10.14
CA VAL A 397 -32.90 5.20 -8.82
C VAL A 397 -32.50 3.97 -8.01
N TRP A 398 -31.95 4.21 -6.83
CA TRP A 398 -31.74 3.18 -5.81
C TRP A 398 -32.68 3.45 -4.63
N GLY A 399 -33.78 2.70 -4.59
CA GLY A 399 -34.83 2.79 -3.58
C GLY A 399 -35.61 1.48 -3.50
N LYS A 400 -36.67 1.44 -2.70
CA LYS A 400 -37.39 0.19 -2.37
C LYS A 400 -37.97 -0.56 -3.56
N ASP A 401 -38.19 0.14 -4.67
CA ASP A 401 -38.78 -0.41 -5.89
C ASP A 401 -37.70 -0.98 -6.85
N ALA A 402 -36.41 -0.86 -6.52
CA ALA A 402 -35.35 -1.56 -7.26
C ALA A 402 -35.39 -3.07 -6.95
N SER A 403 -35.24 -3.91 -7.99
CA SER A 403 -35.50 -5.36 -7.93
C SER A 403 -34.76 -6.11 -6.83
N THR A 404 -33.51 -5.72 -6.56
CA THR A 404 -32.65 -6.38 -5.57
C THR A 404 -32.39 -5.53 -4.32
N PHE A 405 -33.18 -4.47 -4.10
CA PHE A 405 -32.93 -3.50 -3.02
C PHE A 405 -32.83 -4.16 -1.63
N ALA A 406 -33.82 -4.98 -1.28
CA ALA A 406 -33.83 -5.71 -0.01
C ALA A 406 -32.79 -6.84 0.03
N GLU A 407 -32.63 -7.56 -1.09
CA GLU A 407 -31.68 -8.68 -1.22
C GLU A 407 -30.23 -8.23 -0.98
N ARG A 408 -29.88 -7.01 -1.41
CA ARG A 408 -28.54 -6.42 -1.25
C ARG A 408 -28.36 -5.61 0.05
N GLY A 409 -29.26 -5.76 1.03
CA GLY A 409 -29.16 -5.01 2.29
C GLY A 409 -29.26 -3.49 2.10
N LYS A 410 -29.93 -3.03 1.02
CA LYS A 410 -30.06 -1.63 0.61
C LYS A 410 -28.75 -0.97 0.15
N GLU A 411 -27.67 -1.71 -0.07
CA GLU A 411 -26.42 -1.17 -0.62
C GLU A 411 -26.28 -1.49 -2.11
N PHE A 412 -25.81 -0.50 -2.88
CA PHE A 412 -25.49 -0.68 -4.29
C PHE A 412 -24.16 -0.03 -4.63
N PHE A 413 -23.19 -0.85 -5.04
CA PHE A 413 -21.90 -0.39 -5.53
C PHE A 413 -22.04 0.09 -6.97
N LEU A 414 -21.97 1.40 -7.16
CA LEU A 414 -21.98 2.02 -8.47
C LEU A 414 -20.53 2.27 -8.89
N THR A 415 -19.97 1.33 -9.63
CA THR A 415 -18.58 1.38 -10.14
C THR A 415 -18.58 1.54 -11.65
N ARG A 416 -17.62 2.28 -12.22
CA ARG A 416 -17.37 2.23 -13.67
C ARG A 416 -16.61 0.98 -14.07
N ASN A 417 -15.80 0.43 -13.17
CA ASN A 417 -15.21 -0.89 -13.37
C ASN A 417 -16.32 -1.93 -13.44
N ASN A 418 -16.44 -2.59 -14.57
CA ASN A 418 -17.47 -3.56 -14.86
C ASN A 418 -17.02 -5.01 -14.58
N MET A 419 -15.80 -5.19 -14.05
CA MET A 419 -15.23 -6.45 -13.57
C MET A 419 -15.43 -7.62 -14.55
N ARG A 420 -15.07 -7.39 -15.81
CA ARG A 420 -15.23 -8.40 -16.85
C ARG A 420 -14.43 -9.65 -16.58
N ASP A 421 -15.05 -10.78 -16.87
CA ASP A 421 -14.45 -12.11 -16.79
C ASP A 421 -14.48 -12.85 -18.14
N ASP A 422 -14.91 -12.19 -19.21
CA ASP A 422 -15.18 -12.77 -20.52
C ASP A 422 -14.09 -12.49 -21.57
N VAL A 423 -13.06 -11.71 -21.23
CA VAL A 423 -12.04 -11.26 -22.20
C VAL A 423 -10.63 -11.60 -21.82
N TYR A 424 -10.00 -12.35 -22.71
CA TYR A 424 -8.61 -12.77 -22.63
C TYR A 424 -7.67 -11.67 -23.13
N LEU A 425 -6.46 -11.62 -22.60
CA LEU A 425 -5.47 -10.60 -23.00
C LEU A 425 -5.18 -10.63 -24.50
N GLY A 426 -5.16 -11.80 -25.14
CA GLY A 426 -4.97 -11.87 -26.59
C GLY A 426 -6.16 -11.38 -27.44
N GLN A 427 -7.34 -11.15 -26.85
CA GLN A 427 -8.53 -10.62 -27.53
C GLN A 427 -8.59 -9.09 -27.48
N ILE A 428 -7.69 -8.44 -26.75
CA ILE A 428 -7.64 -6.98 -26.65
C ILE A 428 -7.18 -6.41 -27.99
N SER A 429 -8.11 -5.73 -28.66
CA SER A 429 -7.92 -5.25 -30.03
C SER A 429 -8.14 -3.75 -30.24
N ASP A 430 -7.65 -3.25 -31.37
CA ASP A 430 -7.96 -1.94 -31.94
C ASP A 430 -9.40 -1.90 -32.49
N GLU A 431 -9.82 -0.77 -33.08
CA GLU A 431 -11.14 -0.59 -33.68
C GLU A 431 -11.41 -1.52 -34.87
N ASN A 432 -10.40 -2.15 -35.46
CA ASN A 432 -10.53 -3.09 -36.56
C ASN A 432 -10.46 -4.55 -36.07
N GLY A 433 -10.47 -4.79 -34.77
CA GLY A 433 -10.43 -6.14 -34.22
C GLY A 433 -9.03 -6.77 -34.24
N LEU A 434 -7.98 -5.99 -34.55
CA LEU A 434 -6.60 -6.46 -34.54
C LEU A 434 -5.98 -6.38 -33.14
N PRO A 435 -5.31 -7.43 -32.63
CA PRO A 435 -4.68 -7.43 -31.31
C PRO A 435 -3.66 -6.30 -31.12
N ILE A 436 -3.72 -5.61 -29.97
CA ILE A 436 -2.83 -4.45 -29.68
C ILE A 436 -1.79 -4.72 -28.60
N LEU A 437 -1.92 -5.80 -27.82
CA LEU A 437 -0.96 -6.14 -26.75
C LEU A 437 0.23 -6.94 -27.31
N ALA A 438 1.31 -6.22 -27.63
CA ALA A 438 2.55 -6.81 -28.15
C ALA A 438 3.40 -7.47 -27.06
N GLY A 439 4.17 -8.51 -27.44
CA GLY A 439 5.20 -9.11 -26.57
C GLY A 439 4.68 -10.05 -25.47
N LEU A 440 3.39 -10.40 -25.47
CA LEU A 440 2.83 -11.40 -24.56
C LEU A 440 3.22 -12.83 -24.96
N THR A 441 3.58 -13.65 -23.98
CA THR A 441 3.72 -15.10 -24.14
C THR A 441 2.37 -15.75 -24.42
N GLU A 442 2.37 -16.97 -24.97
CA GLU A 442 1.13 -17.73 -25.22
C GLU A 442 0.34 -17.99 -23.92
N ALA A 443 1.04 -18.22 -22.81
CA ALA A 443 0.45 -18.38 -21.49
C ALA A 443 -0.23 -17.08 -21.00
N GLU A 444 0.41 -15.92 -21.15
CA GLU A 444 -0.19 -14.62 -20.80
C GLU A 444 -1.39 -14.31 -21.69
N LYS A 445 -1.32 -14.60 -22.99
CA LYS A 445 -2.44 -14.41 -23.92
C LYS A 445 -3.72 -15.15 -23.47
N LYS A 446 -3.54 -16.33 -22.85
CA LYS A 446 -4.59 -17.21 -22.29
C LYS A 446 -5.18 -16.74 -20.95
N THR A 447 -4.63 -15.71 -20.32
CA THR A 447 -5.20 -15.18 -19.07
C THR A 447 -6.28 -14.14 -19.36
N LEU A 448 -7.29 -14.07 -18.51
CA LEU A 448 -8.31 -13.03 -18.55
C LEU A 448 -7.71 -11.67 -18.18
N LEU A 449 -8.27 -10.59 -18.75
CA LEU A 449 -7.94 -9.23 -18.38
C LEU A 449 -8.35 -8.99 -16.92
N ASP A 450 -7.36 -8.86 -16.04
CA ASP A 450 -7.60 -8.38 -14.69
C ASP A 450 -7.79 -6.86 -14.71
N CYS A 451 -9.05 -6.41 -14.56
CA CYS A 451 -9.43 -5.01 -14.51
C CYS A 451 -8.83 -4.24 -13.31
N LYS A 452 -8.11 -4.91 -12.41
CA LYS A 452 -7.35 -4.31 -11.28
C LYS A 452 -5.84 -4.35 -11.50
N SER A 453 -5.36 -4.86 -12.64
CA SER A 453 -3.92 -4.99 -12.90
C SER A 453 -3.23 -3.62 -12.97
N THR A 454 -2.06 -3.53 -12.33
CA THR A 454 -1.17 -2.36 -12.41
C THR A 454 -0.08 -2.50 -13.48
N ASP A 455 -0.11 -3.58 -14.26
CA ASP A 455 0.82 -3.78 -15.37
C ASP A 455 0.61 -2.67 -16.41
N ALA A 456 1.68 -1.91 -16.69
CA ALA A 456 1.65 -0.80 -17.63
C ALA A 456 1.20 -1.23 -19.04
N ARG A 457 1.45 -2.49 -19.42
CA ARG A 457 1.01 -3.05 -20.72
C ARG A 457 -0.51 -3.07 -20.86
N PHE A 458 -1.27 -3.16 -19.76
CA PHE A 458 -2.72 -3.38 -19.79
C PHE A 458 -3.56 -2.13 -19.51
N GLN A 459 -2.96 -0.99 -19.17
CA GLN A 459 -3.72 0.19 -18.73
C GLN A 459 -4.68 0.73 -19.80
N GLN A 460 -4.27 0.76 -21.08
CA GLN A 460 -5.18 1.13 -22.17
C GLN A 460 -6.30 0.10 -22.36
N ALA A 461 -5.99 -1.19 -22.21
CA ALA A 461 -6.99 -2.26 -22.30
C ALA A 461 -8.02 -2.14 -21.18
N ILE A 462 -7.59 -1.85 -19.95
CA ILE A 462 -8.47 -1.62 -18.80
C ILE A 462 -9.37 -0.42 -19.09
N ALA A 463 -8.82 0.70 -19.58
CA ALA A 463 -9.62 1.87 -19.94
C ALA A 463 -10.70 1.55 -21.00
N ASP A 464 -10.33 0.83 -22.06
CA ASP A 464 -11.24 0.56 -23.18
C ASP A 464 -12.31 -0.49 -22.85
N TYR A 465 -11.96 -1.50 -22.04
CA TYR A 465 -12.78 -2.69 -21.87
C TYR A 465 -13.39 -2.85 -20.46
N CYS A 466 -12.72 -2.33 -19.43
CA CYS A 466 -13.18 -2.47 -18.04
C CYS A 466 -13.92 -1.23 -17.54
N ILE A 467 -13.58 -0.03 -18.04
CA ILE A 467 -14.15 1.22 -17.55
C ILE A 467 -15.36 1.61 -18.39
N ASP A 468 -16.53 1.53 -17.80
CA ASP A 468 -17.79 1.94 -18.42
C ASP A 468 -17.95 3.46 -18.50
N ASP A 469 -18.64 3.92 -19.55
CA ASP A 469 -19.12 5.29 -19.66
C ASP A 469 -20.47 5.43 -18.96
N HIS A 470 -20.51 6.22 -17.89
CA HIS A 470 -21.74 6.54 -17.14
C HIS A 470 -22.35 7.89 -17.56
N SER A 471 -21.92 8.48 -18.68
CA SER A 471 -22.44 9.76 -19.18
C SER A 471 -23.95 9.78 -19.45
N PHE A 472 -24.57 8.59 -19.63
CA PHE A 472 -26.01 8.43 -19.75
C PHE A 472 -26.79 8.84 -18.48
N ILE A 473 -26.14 8.85 -17.31
CA ILE A 473 -26.75 9.24 -16.04
C ILE A 473 -26.92 10.75 -16.01
N GLY A 474 -28.15 11.23 -16.16
CA GLY A 474 -28.53 12.63 -15.94
C GLY A 474 -28.86 12.95 -14.49
N GLU A 475 -29.28 11.94 -13.72
CA GLU A 475 -29.58 12.06 -12.30
C GLU A 475 -29.38 10.72 -11.57
N LEU A 476 -28.81 10.76 -10.37
CA LEU A 476 -28.87 9.65 -9.42
C LEU A 476 -29.80 10.05 -8.27
N LYS A 477 -30.85 9.24 -8.02
CA LYS A 477 -31.70 9.36 -6.83
C LYS A 477 -31.43 8.19 -5.88
N VAL A 478 -31.15 8.48 -4.61
CA VAL A 478 -31.04 7.48 -3.54
C VAL A 478 -32.13 7.71 -2.51
N ALA A 479 -32.94 6.70 -2.23
CA ALA A 479 -34.13 6.84 -1.40
C ALA A 479 -34.34 5.64 -0.44
N ASP A 480 -35.33 5.77 0.46
CA ASP A 480 -35.86 4.67 1.31
C ASP A 480 -34.81 3.98 2.23
N GLY A 481 -33.80 4.74 2.68
CA GLY A 481 -32.67 4.21 3.45
C GLY A 481 -31.63 3.47 2.60
N GLY A 482 -31.69 3.62 1.28
CA GLY A 482 -30.71 3.09 0.34
C GLY A 482 -29.35 3.77 0.50
N THR A 483 -28.28 3.03 0.21
CA THR A 483 -26.92 3.55 0.16
C THR A 483 -26.31 3.21 -1.20
N VAL A 484 -25.83 4.24 -1.90
CA VAL A 484 -24.99 4.04 -3.09
C VAL A 484 -23.54 4.22 -2.69
N VAL A 485 -22.72 3.21 -2.99
CA VAL A 485 -21.30 3.17 -2.67
C VAL A 485 -20.47 3.50 -3.91
N VAL A 486 -19.53 4.44 -3.79
CA VAL A 486 -18.68 4.92 -4.89
C VAL A 486 -17.22 5.08 -4.46
N GLU A 487 -16.31 4.92 -5.42
CA GLU A 487 -14.86 5.14 -5.28
C GLU A 487 -14.36 6.35 -6.07
N GLU A 488 -15.17 6.83 -7.03
CA GLU A 488 -14.85 7.94 -7.92
C GLU A 488 -16.11 8.76 -8.24
N ASP A 489 -15.93 10.07 -8.44
CA ASP A 489 -17.02 10.98 -8.77
C ASP A 489 -17.66 10.64 -10.13
N ALA A 490 -16.86 10.24 -11.12
CA ALA A 490 -17.32 9.92 -12.47
C ALA A 490 -18.30 8.74 -12.54
N ALA A 491 -18.35 7.87 -11.51
CA ALA A 491 -19.31 6.78 -11.45
C ALA A 491 -20.75 7.27 -11.33
N LEU A 492 -20.96 8.49 -10.85
CA LEU A 492 -22.26 9.13 -10.70
C LEU A 492 -22.73 9.84 -11.99
N GLY A 493 -21.98 9.70 -13.09
CA GLY A 493 -22.21 10.38 -14.36
C GLY A 493 -21.35 11.62 -14.55
N THR A 494 -21.71 12.45 -15.53
CA THR A 494 -20.99 13.71 -15.79
C THR A 494 -21.11 14.71 -14.64
N ASP A 495 -20.35 15.80 -14.68
CA ASP A 495 -20.47 16.90 -13.72
C ASP A 495 -21.82 17.66 -13.81
N GLN A 496 -22.56 17.46 -14.90
CA GLN A 496 -23.92 17.98 -15.09
C GLN A 496 -25.01 17.07 -14.50
N ALA A 497 -24.65 15.84 -14.10
CA ALA A 497 -25.60 14.92 -13.50
C ALA A 497 -26.02 15.43 -12.11
N ARG A 498 -27.30 15.33 -11.75
CA ARG A 498 -27.76 15.72 -10.40
C ARG A 498 -27.67 14.55 -9.42
N LEU A 499 -27.28 14.80 -8.17
CA LEU A 499 -27.46 13.84 -7.09
C LEU A 499 -28.66 14.26 -6.23
N ARG A 500 -29.62 13.35 -6.00
CA ARG A 500 -30.76 13.58 -5.11
C ARG A 500 -30.79 12.54 -4.01
N LEU A 501 -30.87 12.98 -2.76
CA LEU A 501 -31.00 12.10 -1.60
C LEU A 501 -32.36 12.34 -0.94
N ASP A 502 -33.10 11.27 -0.71
CA ASP A 502 -34.47 11.27 -0.17
C ASP A 502 -34.61 10.18 0.90
N GLY A 503 -33.97 10.41 2.04
CA GLY A 503 -33.73 9.42 3.09
C GLY A 503 -32.65 8.40 2.74
N GLY A 504 -31.85 8.66 1.70
CA GLY A 504 -30.75 7.81 1.23
C GLY A 504 -29.35 8.37 1.55
N SER A 505 -28.32 7.56 1.30
CA SER A 505 -26.92 7.91 1.57
C SER A 505 -26.03 7.74 0.33
N LEU A 506 -25.07 8.67 0.16
CA LEU A 506 -23.90 8.44 -0.68
C LEU A 506 -22.72 8.06 0.22
N LYS A 507 -22.14 6.89 -0.02
CA LYS A 507 -20.97 6.40 0.71
C LYS A 507 -19.74 6.41 -0.19
N VAL A 508 -18.75 7.21 0.16
CA VAL A 508 -17.47 7.31 -0.52
C VAL A 508 -16.47 6.39 0.19
N VAL A 509 -15.92 5.42 -0.54
CA VAL A 509 -14.92 4.47 -0.03
C VAL A 509 -13.55 4.71 -0.67
N GLY A 510 -12.49 4.39 0.08
CA GLY A 510 -11.12 4.71 -0.28
C GLY A 510 -10.83 6.22 -0.32
N THR A 511 -9.71 6.58 -0.93
CA THR A 511 -9.19 7.96 -0.99
C THR A 511 -9.15 8.54 -2.41
N GLY A 512 -9.73 7.83 -3.39
CA GLY A 512 -9.68 8.22 -4.82
C GLY A 512 -10.63 9.38 -5.16
N MET A 513 -11.77 9.48 -4.47
CA MET A 513 -12.74 10.55 -4.64
C MET A 513 -12.58 11.60 -3.54
N ASN A 514 -12.05 12.77 -3.90
CA ASN A 514 -11.82 13.90 -3.01
C ASN A 514 -12.66 15.15 -3.37
N VAL A 515 -13.46 15.10 -4.43
CA VAL A 515 -14.38 16.17 -4.84
C VAL A 515 -15.71 15.57 -5.27
N LEU A 516 -16.83 16.17 -4.84
CA LEU A 516 -18.14 15.98 -5.46
C LEU A 516 -18.38 17.12 -6.46
N ALA A 517 -18.26 16.83 -7.76
CA ALA A 517 -18.19 17.86 -8.80
C ALA A 517 -19.57 18.37 -9.29
N ARG A 518 -20.65 17.94 -8.63
CA ARG A 518 -22.04 18.14 -9.06
C ARG A 518 -22.94 18.69 -7.97
N ASN A 519 -24.08 19.25 -8.36
CA ASN A 519 -25.10 19.72 -7.42
C ASN A 519 -25.76 18.54 -6.69
N LEU A 520 -26.05 18.75 -5.40
CA LEU A 520 -26.76 17.82 -4.55
C LEU A 520 -28.09 18.45 -4.10
N VAL A 521 -29.17 17.68 -4.16
CA VAL A 521 -30.49 18.07 -3.63
C VAL A 521 -30.88 17.12 -2.51
N LEU A 522 -31.23 17.68 -1.37
CA LEU A 522 -31.77 16.99 -0.20
C LEU A 522 -33.29 17.14 -0.21
N GLU A 523 -33.99 16.06 -0.57
CA GLU A 523 -35.45 16.02 -0.56
C GLU A 523 -35.99 15.95 0.87
N ALA A 524 -37.31 15.96 1.06
CA ALA A 524 -37.96 15.92 2.37
C ALA A 524 -37.43 14.84 3.33
N GLY A 525 -37.04 13.66 2.80
CA GLY A 525 -36.44 12.58 3.60
C GLY A 525 -35.01 12.85 4.10
N GLY A 526 -34.35 13.92 3.65
CA GLY A 526 -32.96 14.25 3.94
C GLY A 526 -31.96 13.37 3.19
N GLY A 527 -30.68 13.49 3.54
CA GLY A 527 -29.62 12.68 2.96
C GLY A 527 -28.40 12.58 3.84
N ALA A 528 -27.62 11.52 3.66
CA ALA A 528 -26.34 11.36 4.33
C ALA A 528 -25.17 11.28 3.34
N LEU A 529 -24.04 11.85 3.75
CA LEU A 529 -22.75 11.70 3.11
C LEU A 529 -21.83 10.95 4.07
N ASP A 530 -21.45 9.73 3.70
CA ASP A 530 -20.57 8.85 4.47
C ASP A 530 -19.20 8.79 3.82
N ILE A 531 -18.19 9.42 4.45
CA ILE A 531 -16.81 9.40 3.95
C ILE A 531 -16.09 8.38 4.82
N ALA A 532 -16.01 7.15 4.33
CA ALA A 532 -15.71 5.99 5.16
C ALA A 532 -14.25 5.98 5.67
N ASP A 533 -13.31 6.35 4.80
CA ASP A 533 -11.87 6.32 5.11
C ASP A 533 -11.43 7.58 5.87
N ALA A 534 -10.77 7.40 7.02
CA ALA A 534 -10.28 8.49 7.85
C ALA A 534 -9.21 9.36 7.15
N GLY A 535 -8.49 8.81 6.18
CA GLY A 535 -7.50 9.52 5.36
C GLY A 535 -8.10 10.27 4.17
N ASN A 536 -9.40 10.12 3.90
CA ASN A 536 -10.06 10.83 2.80
C ASN A 536 -10.68 12.14 3.27
N VAL A 537 -10.66 13.15 2.39
CA VAL A 537 -11.34 14.44 2.57
C VAL A 537 -12.11 14.75 1.30
N LEU A 538 -13.44 14.78 1.40
CA LEU A 538 -14.33 15.10 0.28
C LEU A 538 -14.70 16.59 0.29
N GLY A 539 -14.33 17.33 -0.75
CA GLY A 539 -14.73 18.72 -0.96
C GLY A 539 -16.01 18.87 -1.79
N ILE A 540 -16.89 19.77 -1.37
CA ILE A 540 -18.10 20.14 -2.11
C ILE A 540 -18.17 21.67 -2.25
N ALA A 541 -17.84 22.16 -3.44
CA ALA A 541 -17.99 23.57 -3.81
C ALA A 541 -19.33 23.85 -4.52
N LYS A 542 -19.93 22.82 -5.12
CA LYS A 542 -21.24 22.91 -5.79
C LYS A 542 -22.37 23.02 -4.77
N GLU A 543 -23.49 23.59 -5.19
CA GLU A 543 -24.60 23.88 -4.29
C GLU A 543 -25.21 22.58 -3.74
N ILE A 544 -25.49 22.60 -2.43
CA ILE A 544 -26.40 21.64 -1.78
C ILE A 544 -27.69 22.42 -1.51
N SER A 545 -28.81 21.91 -1.98
CA SER A 545 -30.11 22.59 -1.96
C SER A 545 -31.22 21.66 -1.47
N GLY A 546 -32.43 22.18 -1.28
CA GLY A 546 -33.62 21.40 -0.90
C GLY A 546 -34.06 21.61 0.56
N GLU A 547 -35.10 20.92 0.97
CA GLU A 547 -35.70 21.09 2.31
C GLU A 547 -35.21 20.06 3.34
N GLY A 548 -34.53 19.01 2.89
CA GLY A 548 -34.05 17.91 3.72
C GLY A 548 -32.83 18.21 4.57
N SER A 549 -32.62 17.39 5.60
CA SER A 549 -31.43 17.43 6.46
C SER A 549 -30.20 16.84 5.78
N LEU A 550 -29.02 17.39 6.06
CA LEU A 550 -27.71 16.81 5.71
C LEU A 550 -27.12 16.09 6.93
N THR A 551 -26.80 14.80 6.80
CA THR A 551 -26.05 14.06 7.82
C THR A 551 -24.65 13.72 7.34
N LYS A 552 -23.61 14.14 8.07
CA LYS A 552 -22.23 13.71 7.88
C LYS A 552 -21.94 12.45 8.71
N LEU A 553 -21.56 11.39 8.01
CA LEU A 553 -21.16 10.08 8.54
C LEU A 553 -19.71 9.74 8.13
N GLY A 554 -19.16 8.66 8.69
CA GLY A 554 -17.82 8.17 8.36
C GLY A 554 -16.69 8.98 9.02
N LEU A 555 -15.51 8.37 9.13
CA LEU A 555 -14.37 8.94 9.85
C LEU A 555 -13.64 10.03 9.05
N GLY A 556 -13.73 10.01 7.72
CA GLY A 556 -13.06 11.00 6.86
C GLY A 556 -13.67 12.39 6.92
N GLY A 557 -12.98 13.35 6.32
CA GLY A 557 -13.38 14.76 6.29
C GLY A 557 -14.41 15.08 5.21
N LEU A 558 -15.29 16.04 5.50
CA LEU A 558 -16.15 16.71 4.52
C LEU A 558 -15.84 18.21 4.57
N VAL A 559 -15.53 18.81 3.42
CA VAL A 559 -15.32 20.25 3.28
C VAL A 559 -16.48 20.85 2.49
N LEU A 560 -17.16 21.83 3.08
CA LEU A 560 -18.22 22.60 2.43
C LEU A 560 -17.71 24.00 2.12
N ASP A 561 -17.37 24.26 0.85
CA ASP A 561 -16.75 25.50 0.38
C ASP A 561 -17.74 26.43 -0.33
N GLY A 562 -18.88 25.90 -0.76
CA GLY A 562 -19.94 26.65 -1.42
C GLY A 562 -20.88 27.37 -0.47
N ALA A 563 -21.75 28.21 -1.05
CA ALA A 563 -22.98 28.62 -0.38
C ALA A 563 -24.03 27.52 -0.60
N HIS A 564 -24.45 26.87 0.48
CA HIS A 564 -25.42 25.80 0.44
C HIS A 564 -26.77 26.32 1.00
N SER A 565 -27.83 26.14 0.21
CA SER A 565 -29.13 26.79 0.41
C SER A 565 -30.18 25.87 1.04
N TYR A 566 -29.84 24.62 1.36
CA TYR A 566 -30.77 23.69 1.99
C TYR A 566 -31.25 24.20 3.36
N THR A 567 -32.51 23.89 3.70
CA THR A 567 -33.14 24.43 4.92
C THR A 567 -33.31 23.42 6.04
N GLY A 568 -33.14 22.13 5.77
CA GLY A 568 -33.15 21.10 6.81
C GLY A 568 -31.92 21.18 7.71
N GLU A 569 -31.92 20.38 8.78
CA GLU A 569 -30.82 20.36 9.76
C GLU A 569 -29.51 19.83 9.17
N THR A 570 -28.38 20.26 9.75
CA THR A 570 -27.06 19.69 9.47
C THR A 570 -26.60 18.90 10.70
N ILE A 571 -26.32 17.62 10.55
CA ILE A 571 -25.96 16.72 11.66
C ILE A 571 -24.58 16.13 11.41
N VAL A 572 -23.61 16.41 12.28
CA VAL A 572 -22.26 15.83 12.21
C VAL A 572 -22.16 14.71 13.24
N LYS A 573 -22.17 13.46 12.80
CA LYS A 573 -22.11 12.29 13.70
C LYS A 573 -20.72 11.66 13.82
N ALA A 574 -19.86 11.85 12.82
CA ALA A 574 -18.53 11.27 12.78
C ALA A 574 -17.59 12.05 11.85
N GLY A 575 -16.30 12.02 12.18
CA GLY A 575 -15.25 12.69 11.42
C GLY A 575 -15.40 14.21 11.47
N ALA A 576 -14.68 14.90 10.58
CA ALA A 576 -14.69 16.36 10.52
C ALA A 576 -15.64 16.88 9.43
N LEU A 577 -16.46 17.87 9.76
CA LEU A 577 -17.07 18.81 8.83
C LEU A 577 -16.31 20.13 8.91
N SER A 578 -15.59 20.49 7.85
CA SER A 578 -14.89 21.77 7.74
C SER A 578 -15.70 22.72 6.84
N LEU A 579 -16.29 23.74 7.44
CA LEU A 579 -17.12 24.72 6.74
C LEU A 579 -16.29 25.93 6.32
N GLN A 580 -16.07 26.11 5.03
CA GLN A 580 -15.40 27.29 4.46
C GLN A 580 -16.40 28.29 3.88
N GLY A 581 -17.50 27.78 3.31
CA GLY A 581 -18.58 28.57 2.74
C GLY A 581 -19.70 28.91 3.73
N SER A 582 -20.95 28.63 3.37
CA SER A 582 -22.11 28.97 4.19
C SER A 582 -23.17 27.88 4.20
N ILE A 583 -23.67 27.56 5.39
CA ILE A 583 -24.89 26.78 5.64
C ILE A 583 -25.87 27.57 6.52
N ALA A 584 -25.85 28.91 6.44
CA ALA A 584 -26.66 29.79 7.27
C ALA A 584 -28.18 29.52 7.20
N SER A 585 -28.66 28.94 6.10
CA SER A 585 -30.06 28.55 5.90
C SER A 585 -30.46 27.26 6.61
N SER A 586 -29.50 26.45 7.09
CA SER A 586 -29.76 25.24 7.88
C SER A 586 -30.56 25.60 9.12
N ALA A 587 -31.68 24.92 9.35
CA ALA A 587 -32.55 25.18 10.50
C ALA A 587 -31.81 25.03 11.84
N LEU A 588 -30.89 24.05 11.90
CA LEU A 588 -30.04 23.77 13.06
C LEU A 588 -28.82 22.95 12.63
N THR A 589 -27.62 23.35 13.07
CA THR A 589 -26.41 22.53 12.98
C THR A 589 -26.16 21.84 14.33
N THR A 590 -26.16 20.51 14.34
CA THR A 590 -25.88 19.69 15.53
C THR A 590 -24.56 18.93 15.35
N VAL A 591 -23.62 19.14 16.27
CA VAL A 591 -22.37 18.36 16.34
C VAL A 591 -22.52 17.31 17.43
N GLY A 592 -22.67 16.05 17.03
CA GLY A 592 -22.87 14.92 17.94
C GLY A 592 -21.55 14.28 18.40
N ALA A 593 -21.68 13.28 19.27
CA ALA A 593 -20.53 12.51 19.78
C ALA A 593 -19.68 11.90 18.66
N GLY A 594 -18.39 12.23 18.63
CA GLY A 594 -17.44 11.76 17.61
C GLY A 594 -17.43 12.61 16.32
N GLY A 595 -18.26 13.64 16.23
CA GLY A 595 -18.22 14.65 15.18
C GLY A 595 -17.39 15.87 15.58
N THR A 596 -16.67 16.43 14.62
CA THR A 596 -15.95 17.70 14.75
C THR A 596 -16.48 18.68 13.71
N LEU A 597 -16.81 19.90 14.12
CA LEU A 597 -17.12 21.01 13.22
C LEU A 597 -15.97 22.02 13.27
N GLY A 598 -15.45 22.41 12.11
CA GLY A 598 -14.43 23.43 12.00
C GLY A 598 -14.58 24.32 10.78
N GLY A 599 -13.52 25.06 10.44
CA GLY A 599 -13.50 26.02 9.33
C GLY A 599 -13.89 27.45 9.73
N ILE A 600 -13.98 28.33 8.74
CA ILE A 600 -14.14 29.79 8.90
C ILE A 600 -15.49 30.33 8.38
N GLY A 601 -16.38 29.43 7.97
CA GLY A 601 -17.61 29.78 7.27
C GLY A 601 -18.74 30.31 8.18
N THR A 602 -19.94 30.39 7.60
CA THR A 602 -21.15 30.88 8.29
C THR A 602 -22.17 29.78 8.52
N LEU A 603 -22.56 29.58 9.78
CA LEU A 603 -23.54 28.63 10.27
C LEU A 603 -24.89 29.32 10.55
N GLY A 604 -25.97 28.53 10.57
CA GLY A 604 -27.23 28.92 11.21
C GLY A 604 -27.16 28.73 12.73
N ASN A 605 -28.30 28.50 13.39
CA ASN A 605 -28.31 28.10 14.81
C ASN A 605 -27.46 26.84 15.00
N THR A 606 -26.68 26.77 16.08
CA THR A 606 -25.72 25.67 16.29
C THR A 606 -25.80 25.09 17.71
N VAL A 607 -25.76 23.77 17.82
CA VAL A 607 -25.65 23.03 19.08
C VAL A 607 -24.44 22.11 18.99
N VAL A 608 -23.50 22.26 19.92
CA VAL A 608 -22.41 21.31 20.15
C VAL A 608 -22.86 20.42 21.30
N ALA A 609 -23.26 19.19 20.96
CA ALA A 609 -23.80 18.23 21.92
C ALA A 609 -22.68 17.54 22.72
N ALA A 610 -23.06 16.76 23.73
CA ALA A 610 -22.12 15.95 24.51
C ALA A 610 -21.24 15.07 23.60
N GLY A 611 -19.91 15.16 23.76
CA GLY A 611 -18.91 14.45 22.96
C GLY A 611 -18.68 15.02 21.55
N GLY A 612 -19.37 16.10 21.17
CA GLY A 612 -19.10 16.85 19.94
C GLY A 612 -18.00 17.89 20.14
N VAL A 613 -17.26 18.18 19.08
CA VAL A 613 -16.14 19.13 19.09
C VAL A 613 -16.41 20.29 18.12
N LEU A 614 -16.24 21.52 18.58
CA LEU A 614 -16.12 22.69 17.71
C LEU A 614 -14.65 23.15 17.72
N ALA A 615 -14.02 23.20 16.56
CA ALA A 615 -12.63 23.61 16.34
C ALA A 615 -12.60 24.63 15.18
N PRO A 616 -12.91 25.91 15.42
CA PRO A 616 -12.93 26.93 14.38
C PRO A 616 -11.60 27.00 13.62
N GLY A 617 -11.66 27.43 12.37
CA GLY A 617 -10.47 27.68 11.57
C GLY A 617 -9.91 26.46 10.82
N ASN A 618 -8.74 26.66 10.21
CA ASN A 618 -7.86 25.68 9.57
C ASN A 618 -6.42 26.04 10.01
N SER A 619 -6.11 25.94 11.31
CA SER A 619 -5.33 26.93 12.07
C SER A 619 -6.19 28.10 12.55
N ILE A 620 -5.59 29.12 13.16
CA ILE A 620 -6.30 30.23 13.79
C ILE A 620 -7.31 30.91 12.85
N GLY A 621 -8.60 30.87 13.22
CA GLY A 621 -9.70 31.39 12.42
C GLY A 621 -10.95 31.74 13.22
N THR A 622 -11.94 32.32 12.52
CA THR A 622 -13.23 32.66 13.12
C THR A 622 -14.37 31.99 12.39
N ILE A 623 -15.19 31.24 13.12
CA ILE A 623 -16.46 30.72 12.62
C ILE A 623 -17.59 31.66 13.00
N HIS A 624 -18.50 31.91 12.05
CA HIS A 624 -19.62 32.84 12.23
C HIS A 624 -20.92 32.06 12.44
N VAL A 625 -21.67 32.40 13.48
CA VAL A 625 -22.98 31.80 13.76
C VAL A 625 -24.04 32.89 13.55
N ALA A 626 -24.83 32.78 12.48
CA ALA A 626 -25.91 33.69 12.15
C ALA A 626 -27.18 33.39 12.98
N GLY A 627 -27.01 33.22 14.29
CA GLY A 627 -28.04 32.78 15.22
C GLY A 627 -27.46 32.49 16.61
N ASP A 628 -28.14 31.65 17.36
CA ASP A 628 -27.71 31.22 18.69
C ASP A 628 -26.73 30.04 18.59
N ILE A 629 -25.76 29.98 19.51
CA ILE A 629 -24.91 28.80 19.72
C ILE A 629 -25.09 28.25 21.14
N THR A 630 -25.22 26.93 21.26
CA THR A 630 -25.26 26.23 22.54
C THR A 630 -24.13 25.21 22.65
N PHE A 631 -23.40 25.23 23.76
CA PHE A 631 -22.46 24.19 24.16
C PHE A 631 -23.08 23.39 25.31
N GLU A 632 -23.44 22.14 25.04
CA GLU A 632 -24.01 21.24 26.05
C GLU A 632 -22.93 20.72 27.02
N ALA A 633 -23.36 20.17 28.16
CA ALA A 633 -22.45 19.51 29.08
C ALA A 633 -21.69 18.38 28.37
N GLY A 634 -20.36 18.37 28.48
CA GLY A 634 -19.49 17.38 27.84
C GLY A 634 -19.17 17.64 26.37
N SER A 635 -19.58 18.77 25.77
CA SER A 635 -19.05 19.24 24.48
C SER A 635 -17.64 19.81 24.65
N VAL A 636 -16.82 19.81 23.59
CA VAL A 636 -15.48 20.43 23.58
C VAL A 636 -15.45 21.61 22.62
N PHE A 637 -14.93 22.74 23.10
CA PHE A 637 -14.53 23.87 22.26
C PHE A 637 -13.01 23.91 22.19
N GLU A 638 -12.46 23.50 21.04
CA GLU A 638 -11.03 23.53 20.77
C GLU A 638 -10.62 24.91 20.26
N VAL A 639 -9.53 25.44 20.79
CA VAL A 639 -9.02 26.77 20.47
C VAL A 639 -7.52 26.69 20.21
N GLU A 640 -7.10 26.93 18.97
CA GLU A 640 -5.72 27.22 18.66
C GLU A 640 -5.39 28.67 19.07
N ALA A 641 -4.25 28.87 19.72
CA ALA A 641 -3.76 30.20 20.10
C ALA A 641 -2.26 30.30 19.83
N ASN A 642 -1.76 31.53 19.64
CA ASN A 642 -0.34 31.79 19.46
C ASN A 642 0.18 32.96 20.32
N ASP A 643 1.49 33.13 20.33
CA ASP A 643 2.19 34.17 21.11
C ASP A 643 2.00 35.60 20.57
N ARG A 644 1.34 35.78 19.41
CA ARG A 644 0.98 37.10 18.85
C ARG A 644 -0.36 37.64 19.37
N GLY A 645 -1.05 36.88 20.22
CA GLY A 645 -2.38 37.24 20.70
C GLY A 645 -3.51 36.86 19.73
N GLU A 646 -3.22 36.02 18.72
CA GLU A 646 -4.21 35.49 17.81
C GLU A 646 -4.78 34.18 18.38
N SER A 647 -6.09 33.96 18.21
CA SER A 647 -6.75 32.71 18.63
C SER A 647 -7.94 32.38 17.76
N ASP A 648 -8.34 31.12 17.78
CA ASP A 648 -9.64 30.72 17.29
C ASP A 648 -10.76 31.43 18.01
N LYS A 649 -11.85 31.63 17.26
CA LYS A 649 -12.99 32.38 17.75
C LYS A 649 -14.32 31.88 17.18
N VAL A 650 -15.33 31.89 18.03
CA VAL A 650 -16.75 31.83 17.62
C VAL A 650 -17.36 33.22 17.70
N ALA A 651 -17.98 33.67 16.60
CA ALA A 651 -18.71 34.92 16.54
C ALA A 651 -20.20 34.67 16.27
N ALA A 652 -21.03 34.71 17.32
CA ALA A 652 -22.48 34.56 17.24
C ALA A 652 -23.20 35.91 17.16
N SER A 653 -24.14 36.05 16.22
CA SER A 653 -25.04 37.21 16.15
C SER A 653 -26.18 37.12 17.16
N GLY A 654 -26.55 35.91 17.58
CA GLY A 654 -27.49 35.63 18.66
C GLY A 654 -26.82 35.44 20.02
N LYS A 655 -27.44 34.61 20.86
CA LYS A 655 -26.95 34.24 22.20
C LYS A 655 -25.90 33.13 22.12
N ALA A 656 -24.95 33.15 23.07
CA ALA A 656 -24.14 31.98 23.39
C ALA A 656 -24.60 31.39 24.72
N VAL A 657 -25.01 30.12 24.71
CA VAL A 657 -25.48 29.39 25.88
C VAL A 657 -24.47 28.30 26.24
N LEU A 658 -23.85 28.42 27.41
CA LEU A 658 -22.80 27.52 27.89
C LEU A 658 -23.34 26.67 29.05
N GLN A 659 -23.61 25.39 28.81
CA GLN A 659 -24.24 24.48 29.78
C GLN A 659 -23.24 23.53 30.46
N GLY A 660 -21.95 23.87 30.50
CA GLY A 660 -20.91 23.04 31.12
C GLY A 660 -20.08 22.19 30.16
N GLY A 661 -19.92 22.58 28.90
CA GLY A 661 -18.86 22.06 28.02
C GLY A 661 -17.45 22.46 28.49
N SER A 662 -16.39 21.97 27.87
CA SER A 662 -14.99 22.32 28.20
C SER A 662 -14.30 23.08 27.06
N VAL A 663 -13.31 23.90 27.41
CA VAL A 663 -12.39 24.50 26.43
C VAL A 663 -11.07 23.73 26.44
N LEU A 664 -10.57 23.36 25.26
CA LEU A 664 -9.24 22.80 25.09
C LEU A 664 -8.40 23.78 24.27
N THR A 665 -7.32 24.31 24.86
CA THR A 665 -6.41 25.23 24.18
C THR A 665 -5.20 24.50 23.61
N LEU A 666 -5.02 24.58 22.30
CA LEU A 666 -3.85 24.11 21.60
C LEU A 666 -2.92 25.30 21.33
N ALA A 667 -1.89 25.41 22.15
CA ALA A 667 -0.86 26.42 21.98
C ALA A 667 0.04 26.07 20.80
N SER A 668 0.19 27.01 19.85
CA SER A 668 1.01 26.87 18.63
C SER A 668 2.21 27.82 18.58
N GLY A 669 2.39 28.68 19.60
CA GLY A 669 3.56 29.53 19.82
C GLY A 669 4.43 29.05 20.98
N ASN A 670 5.63 29.63 21.11
CA ASN A 670 6.61 29.25 22.15
C ASN A 670 7.07 30.44 23.01
N ASN A 671 6.41 31.59 22.87
CA ASN A 671 6.82 32.82 23.55
C ASN A 671 5.62 33.60 24.10
N TYR A 672 4.69 32.91 24.74
CA TYR A 672 3.56 33.58 25.39
C TYR A 672 4.08 34.52 26.47
N ALA A 673 3.56 35.74 26.47
CA ALA A 673 3.77 36.64 27.58
C ALA A 673 3.07 36.06 28.82
N PRO A 674 3.64 36.27 30.03
CA PRO A 674 2.95 35.94 31.26
C PRO A 674 1.58 36.62 31.25
N GLN A 675 0.50 35.83 31.26
CA GLN A 675 -0.90 36.30 31.22
C GLN A 675 -1.38 36.83 29.85
N THR A 676 -0.99 36.17 28.75
CA THR A 676 -1.56 36.51 27.42
C THR A 676 -3.07 36.23 27.39
N ARG A 677 -3.84 37.17 26.83
CA ARG A 677 -5.31 37.20 26.89
C ARG A 677 -5.94 37.11 25.48
N TYR A 678 -6.90 36.22 25.28
CA TYR A 678 -7.54 35.91 23.99
C TYR A 678 -9.07 35.95 24.07
N THR A 679 -9.75 36.58 23.12
CA THR A 679 -11.23 36.51 23.05
C THR A 679 -11.67 35.36 22.15
N ILE A 680 -12.20 34.30 22.77
CA ILE A 680 -12.51 33.03 22.09
C ILE A 680 -13.99 32.88 21.72
N VAL A 681 -14.88 33.63 22.38
CA VAL A 681 -16.31 33.69 22.04
C VAL A 681 -16.78 35.14 22.07
N THR A 682 -17.59 35.53 21.08
CA THR A 682 -18.42 36.75 21.13
C THR A 682 -19.85 36.42 20.74
N ALA A 683 -20.83 36.97 21.48
CA ALA A 683 -22.26 36.78 21.25
C ALA A 683 -23.03 38.10 21.36
N ALA A 684 -23.54 38.63 20.24
CA ALA A 684 -24.21 39.94 20.23
C ALA A 684 -25.58 39.93 20.96
N GLY A 685 -26.24 38.76 21.06
CA GLY A 685 -27.46 38.54 21.85
C GLY A 685 -27.21 38.30 23.34
N GLY A 686 -25.95 38.25 23.77
CA GLY A 686 -25.53 38.05 25.16
C GLY A 686 -25.07 36.62 25.48
N LEU A 687 -24.34 36.49 26.58
CA LEU A 687 -23.83 35.21 27.10
C LEU A 687 -24.72 34.70 28.25
N THR A 688 -24.95 33.39 28.34
CA THR A 688 -25.60 32.74 29.48
C THR A 688 -24.88 31.46 29.87
N GLY A 689 -24.59 31.28 31.16
CA GLY A 689 -23.86 30.12 31.68
C GLY A 689 -22.34 30.24 31.54
N THR A 690 -21.61 29.14 31.79
CA THR A 690 -20.15 29.05 31.71
C THR A 690 -19.70 27.70 31.16
N PHE A 691 -18.49 27.61 30.63
CA PHE A 691 -17.81 26.33 30.45
C PHE A 691 -17.49 25.72 31.82
N ALA A 692 -17.48 24.40 31.92
CA ALA A 692 -17.19 23.65 33.14
C ALA A 692 -15.69 23.55 33.42
N ASP A 693 -14.86 23.49 32.37
CA ASP A 693 -13.42 23.31 32.50
C ASP A 693 -12.65 23.97 31.35
N VAL A 694 -11.36 24.21 31.57
CA VAL A 694 -10.41 24.65 30.55
C VAL A 694 -9.07 23.97 30.75
N SER A 695 -8.47 23.45 29.68
CA SER A 695 -7.16 22.79 29.69
C SER A 695 -6.29 23.26 28.53
N SER A 696 -4.98 23.04 28.63
CA SER A 696 -3.99 23.38 27.60
C SER A 696 -2.98 22.25 27.47
N ASN A 697 -2.33 22.15 26.30
CA ASN A 697 -1.19 21.27 26.06
C ASN A 697 0.12 21.76 26.69
N LEU A 698 0.17 23.00 27.22
CA LEU A 698 1.36 23.55 27.87
C LEU A 698 1.49 23.03 29.31
N VAL A 699 2.69 22.61 29.72
CA VAL A 699 2.90 22.03 31.05
C VAL A 699 3.04 23.10 32.14
N PHE A 700 3.59 24.27 31.80
CA PHE A 700 3.88 25.33 32.78
C PHE A 700 2.86 26.47 32.79
N LEU A 701 1.88 26.46 31.86
CA LEU A 701 0.85 27.50 31.78
C LEU A 701 -0.55 26.92 32.00
N ASP A 702 -1.22 27.39 33.05
CA ASP A 702 -2.62 27.10 33.31
C ASP A 702 -3.53 28.06 32.54
N PRO A 703 -4.45 27.54 31.71
CA PRO A 703 -5.47 28.36 31.11
C PRO A 703 -6.56 28.71 32.11
N THR A 704 -7.09 29.93 32.00
CA THR A 704 -8.21 30.42 32.81
C THR A 704 -9.21 31.13 31.91
N LEU A 705 -10.49 31.05 32.25
CA LEU A 705 -11.56 31.72 31.52
C LEU A 705 -12.15 32.88 32.33
N ALA A 706 -12.39 34.00 31.65
CA ALA A 706 -13.13 35.13 32.16
C ALA A 706 -14.36 35.41 31.30
N TYR A 707 -15.45 35.83 31.94
CA TYR A 707 -16.76 35.96 31.30
C TYR A 707 -17.23 37.41 31.35
N GLY A 708 -17.43 38.01 30.18
CA GLY A 708 -18.07 39.31 30.00
C GLY A 708 -19.57 39.18 29.77
N ALA A 709 -20.25 40.30 29.49
CA ALA A 709 -21.67 40.28 29.13
C ALA A 709 -21.93 39.59 27.78
N ASN A 710 -20.97 39.71 26.85
CA ASN A 710 -21.09 39.26 25.47
C ASN A 710 -19.87 38.46 24.99
N ASP A 711 -18.90 38.16 25.85
CA ASP A 711 -17.64 37.52 25.46
C ASP A 711 -17.12 36.53 26.49
N VAL A 712 -16.34 35.57 25.99
CA VAL A 712 -15.49 34.69 26.81
C VAL A 712 -14.05 34.97 26.44
N THR A 713 -13.23 35.19 27.45
CA THR A 713 -11.80 35.43 27.31
C THR A 713 -11.00 34.30 27.94
N LEU A 714 -10.04 33.74 27.21
CA LEU A 714 -9.00 32.82 27.69
C LEU A 714 -7.74 33.58 28.13
N THR A 715 -7.12 33.19 29.24
CA THR A 715 -5.82 33.72 29.69
C THR A 715 -4.89 32.59 30.11
N LEU A 716 -3.65 32.56 29.60
CA LEU A 716 -2.62 31.58 29.96
C LEU A 716 -1.71 32.15 31.06
N ASN A 717 -1.72 31.54 32.25
CA ASN A 717 -0.96 31.99 33.42
C ASN A 717 0.13 30.98 33.78
N ARG A 718 1.31 31.43 34.22
CA ARG A 718 2.32 30.54 34.80
C ARG A 718 1.75 29.83 36.03
N ASN A 719 1.78 28.49 36.02
CA ASN A 719 1.34 27.65 37.14
C ASN A 719 2.45 27.44 38.18
N ASP A 720 2.23 26.56 39.16
CA ASP A 720 3.15 26.26 40.26
C ASP A 720 4.01 25.01 40.03
N ILE A 721 3.89 24.34 38.87
CA ILE A 721 4.73 23.20 38.50
C ILE A 721 6.16 23.70 38.29
N SER A 722 7.12 23.20 39.09
CA SER A 722 8.53 23.54 38.92
C SER A 722 9.10 22.92 37.65
N PHE A 723 10.04 23.59 36.99
CA PHE A 723 10.78 23.02 35.86
C PHE A 723 11.44 21.69 36.25
N ALA A 724 11.95 21.58 37.48
CA ALA A 724 12.62 20.38 37.97
C ALA A 724 11.67 19.18 38.18
N ASP A 725 10.36 19.42 38.34
CA ASP A 725 9.38 18.33 38.44
C ASP A 725 9.14 17.63 37.10
N VAL A 726 9.40 18.34 35.98
CA VAL A 726 9.22 17.85 34.61
C VAL A 726 10.46 17.12 34.08
N GLY A 727 11.65 17.38 34.64
CA GLY A 727 12.89 16.73 34.22
C GLY A 727 12.87 15.20 34.42
N ALA A 728 13.23 14.43 33.39
CA ALA A 728 13.17 12.97 33.41
C ALA A 728 14.36 12.32 34.14
N ASN A 729 15.54 12.98 34.11
CA ASN A 729 16.79 12.45 34.65
C ASN A 729 17.49 13.45 35.61
N GLY A 730 18.54 13.00 36.30
CA GLY A 730 19.24 13.84 37.29
C GLY A 730 19.81 15.14 36.72
N ASN A 731 20.44 15.07 35.54
CA ASN A 731 21.02 16.24 34.86
C ASN A 731 19.93 17.23 34.42
N GLN A 732 18.83 16.74 33.86
CA GLN A 732 17.68 17.57 33.47
C GLN A 732 17.08 18.28 34.68
N LYS A 733 16.87 17.59 35.81
CA LYS A 733 16.33 18.22 37.03
C LYS A 733 17.24 19.29 37.61
N ALA A 734 18.55 19.04 37.64
CA ALA A 734 19.53 20.02 38.11
C ALA A 734 19.57 21.26 37.21
N THR A 735 19.59 21.05 35.89
CA THR A 735 19.58 22.12 34.87
C THR A 735 18.29 22.92 34.94
N ALA A 736 17.15 22.24 35.04
CA ALA A 736 15.82 22.81 35.14
C ALA A 736 15.68 23.72 36.38
N ALA A 737 16.15 23.26 37.54
CA ALA A 737 16.13 24.06 38.77
C ALA A 737 16.98 25.34 38.66
N ALA A 738 18.18 25.23 38.05
CA ALA A 738 19.04 26.38 37.83
C ALA A 738 18.41 27.37 36.84
N LEU A 739 17.83 26.88 35.73
CA LEU A 739 17.15 27.69 34.75
C LEU A 739 15.93 28.41 35.34
N GLU A 740 15.12 27.71 36.15
CA GLU A 740 13.93 28.27 36.79
C GLU A 740 14.26 29.48 37.69
N SER A 741 15.42 29.46 38.34
CA SER A 741 15.88 30.54 39.21
C SER A 741 16.09 31.90 38.50
N LEU A 742 16.22 31.88 37.17
CA LEU A 742 16.46 33.08 36.35
C LEU A 742 15.18 33.91 36.10
N GLY A 743 14.01 33.27 36.12
CA GLY A 743 12.71 33.90 35.88
C GLY A 743 12.51 34.47 34.47
N PHE A 744 11.33 35.06 34.23
CA PHE A 744 10.88 35.56 32.90
C PHE A 744 11.75 36.66 32.27
N GLY A 745 12.69 37.24 33.02
CA GLY A 745 13.68 38.19 32.46
C GLY A 745 14.74 37.51 31.58
N ASN A 746 14.91 36.19 31.69
CA ASN A 746 15.83 35.40 30.89
C ASN A 746 15.12 34.74 29.70
N ALA A 747 15.71 34.81 28.51
CA ALA A 747 15.10 34.31 27.28
C ALA A 747 14.95 32.78 27.24
N ALA A 748 15.89 32.03 27.83
CA ALA A 748 15.81 30.57 27.90
C ALA A 748 14.71 30.12 28.86
N TYR A 749 14.60 30.78 30.03
CA TYR A 749 13.48 30.55 30.95
C TYR A 749 12.14 30.80 30.26
N ALA A 750 11.99 31.95 29.60
CA ALA A 750 10.74 32.35 28.98
C ALA A 750 10.30 31.36 27.90
N ALA A 751 11.23 30.87 27.08
CA ALA A 751 10.94 29.85 26.08
C ALA A 751 10.51 28.51 26.72
N VAL A 752 11.22 28.03 27.75
CA VAL A 752 10.86 26.76 28.43
C VAL A 752 9.48 26.82 29.09
N ALA A 753 9.11 27.96 29.70
CA ALA A 753 7.80 28.14 30.32
C ALA A 753 6.61 27.99 29.34
N ASN A 754 6.88 27.94 28.04
CA ASN A 754 5.89 27.83 26.97
C ASN A 754 5.90 26.48 26.25
N LEU A 755 6.58 25.47 26.81
CA LEU A 755 6.67 24.14 26.20
C LEU A 755 5.64 23.18 26.80
N ASP A 756 5.40 22.09 26.09
CA ASP A 756 4.84 20.87 26.66
C ASP A 756 5.91 20.10 27.45
N GLU A 757 5.52 19.00 28.09
CA GLU A 757 6.41 18.18 28.90
C GLU A 757 7.62 17.64 28.10
N ALA A 758 7.38 17.13 26.89
CA ALA A 758 8.41 16.54 26.05
C ALA A 758 9.42 17.60 25.56
N GLY A 759 8.94 18.75 25.10
CA GLY A 759 9.78 19.87 24.69
C GLY A 759 10.60 20.43 25.84
N ALA A 760 10.05 20.50 27.05
CA ALA A 760 10.77 20.94 28.23
C ALA A 760 11.93 19.98 28.60
N GLN A 761 11.68 18.67 28.60
CA GLN A 761 12.71 17.66 28.87
C GLN A 761 13.88 17.73 27.89
N ASP A 762 13.58 17.88 26.59
CA ASP A 762 14.59 18.06 25.55
C ASP A 762 15.38 19.37 25.75
N ALA A 763 14.70 20.47 26.08
CA ALA A 763 15.36 21.74 26.38
C ALA A 763 16.34 21.63 27.56
N PHE A 764 15.95 20.96 28.65
CA PHE A 764 16.82 20.74 29.80
C PHE A 764 18.05 19.88 29.46
N GLU A 765 17.87 18.87 28.63
CA GLU A 765 18.95 17.99 28.16
C GLU A 765 20.00 18.78 27.38
N GLN A 766 19.56 19.55 26.38
CA GLN A 766 20.44 20.38 25.56
C GLN A 766 21.19 21.46 26.37
N MET A 767 20.57 21.94 27.46
CA MET A 767 21.12 23.00 28.31
C MET A 767 22.09 22.53 29.41
N SER A 768 22.22 21.21 29.62
CA SER A 768 22.97 20.64 30.75
C SER A 768 24.49 20.85 30.69
N GLY A 769 25.08 20.91 29.49
CA GLY A 769 26.54 20.97 29.33
C GLY A 769 27.26 19.64 29.58
N GLU A 770 26.55 18.50 29.50
CA GLU A 770 27.07 17.16 29.79
C GLU A 770 28.38 16.80 29.06
N VAL A 771 28.60 17.33 27.85
CA VAL A 771 29.83 17.15 27.06
C VAL A 771 31.11 17.46 27.86
N HIS A 772 31.05 18.44 28.76
CA HIS A 772 32.18 18.83 29.62
C HIS A 772 32.47 17.78 30.69
N SER A 773 31.43 17.24 31.34
CA SER A 773 31.59 16.19 32.35
C SER A 773 32.04 14.87 31.73
N SER A 774 31.50 14.50 30.57
CA SER A 774 31.86 13.27 29.86
C SER A 774 33.31 13.30 29.34
N ALA A 775 33.79 14.45 28.86
CA ALA A 775 35.19 14.63 28.47
C ALA A 775 36.18 14.36 29.61
N ARG A 776 35.81 14.65 30.87
CA ARG A 776 36.65 14.33 32.05
C ARG A 776 36.77 12.82 32.27
N GLY A 777 35.66 12.09 32.19
CA GLY A 777 35.65 10.63 32.28
C GLY A 777 36.53 9.97 31.23
N MET A 778 36.42 10.45 29.98
CA MET A 778 37.24 10.00 28.86
C MET A 778 38.75 10.16 29.15
N MET A 779 39.21 11.34 29.60
CA MET A 779 40.64 11.58 29.82
C MET A 779 41.22 10.72 30.95
N MET A 780 40.41 10.37 31.95
CA MET A 780 40.82 9.44 33.00
C MET A 780 40.96 8.00 32.49
N GLN A 781 40.27 7.63 31.42
CA GLN A 781 40.40 6.31 30.78
C GLN A 781 41.57 6.24 29.78
N ASP A 782 41.85 7.32 29.04
CA ASP A 782 42.90 7.39 28.01
C ASP A 782 44.33 7.23 28.58
N GLY A 783 44.51 7.37 29.90
CA GLY A 783 45.79 7.11 30.58
C GLY A 783 46.41 5.73 30.32
N GLY A 784 45.59 4.73 29.96
CA GLY A 784 46.03 3.36 29.64
C GLY A 784 47.06 3.27 28.51
N VAL A 785 47.09 4.22 27.58
CA VAL A 785 48.00 4.15 26.42
C VAL A 785 49.48 4.18 26.83
N MET A 786 49.87 4.99 27.84
CA MET A 786 51.27 4.98 28.28
C MET A 786 51.62 3.71 29.07
N LEU A 787 50.66 3.18 29.84
CA LEU A 787 50.83 1.92 30.56
C LEU A 787 51.08 0.77 29.56
N ASP A 788 50.25 0.67 28.52
CA ASP A 788 50.37 -0.36 27.49
C ASP A 788 51.69 -0.23 26.72
N ALA A 789 52.09 1.00 26.39
CA ALA A 789 53.37 1.25 25.74
C ALA A 789 54.56 0.87 26.64
N ALA A 790 54.51 1.20 27.94
CA ALA A 790 55.55 0.90 28.90
C ALA A 790 55.69 -0.60 29.18
N THR A 791 54.58 -1.29 29.45
CA THR A 791 54.55 -2.74 29.72
C THR A 791 55.01 -3.51 28.49
N SER A 792 54.45 -3.22 27.32
CA SER A 792 54.83 -3.87 26.08
C SER A 792 56.31 -3.68 25.74
N ARG A 793 56.87 -2.49 25.98
CA ARG A 793 58.31 -2.24 25.75
C ARG A 793 59.19 -3.02 26.72
N ILE A 794 58.87 -3.03 28.01
CA ILE A 794 59.63 -3.75 29.03
C ILE A 794 59.59 -5.26 28.76
N ASP A 795 58.42 -5.81 28.42
CA ASP A 795 58.24 -7.21 28.06
C ASP A 795 59.12 -7.62 26.87
N GLN A 796 59.15 -6.80 25.81
CA GLN A 796 60.03 -7.01 24.65
C GLN A 796 61.52 -6.95 25.04
N ALA A 797 61.87 -6.11 26.02
CA ALA A 797 63.26 -5.87 26.41
C ALA A 797 63.90 -6.96 27.27
N PHE A 798 63.10 -7.85 27.84
CA PHE A 798 63.59 -9.02 28.55
C PHE A 798 63.45 -10.30 27.71
N GLY A 799 63.21 -10.15 26.40
CA GLY A 799 63.23 -11.24 25.42
C GLY A 799 62.12 -12.27 25.59
N GLU A 800 61.13 -12.02 26.45
CA GLU A 800 60.22 -13.08 26.91
C GLU A 800 58.78 -12.60 27.16
N VAL A 801 58.04 -12.16 26.14
CA VAL A 801 56.56 -12.36 26.03
C VAL A 801 56.12 -12.30 24.54
N PRO A 802 54.82 -12.42 24.18
CA PRO A 802 54.29 -13.36 23.23
C PRO A 802 54.27 -12.87 21.77
N ALA A 803 55.28 -12.11 21.39
CA ALA A 803 55.35 -11.34 20.17
C ALA A 803 56.77 -11.48 19.62
N ALA A 804 56.96 -11.68 18.31
CA ALA A 804 58.31 -11.70 17.73
C ALA A 804 59.00 -10.39 18.11
N SER A 805 60.11 -10.46 18.86
CA SER A 805 60.84 -9.27 19.32
C SER A 805 61.11 -8.33 18.14
N MET A 806 60.38 -7.21 18.10
CA MET A 806 60.57 -6.17 17.09
C MET A 806 61.93 -5.53 17.32
N PRO A 807 62.86 -5.56 16.35
CA PRO A 807 64.17 -5.00 16.59
C PRO A 807 64.05 -3.52 16.93
N VAL A 808 64.85 -3.07 17.89
CA VAL A 808 64.91 -1.69 18.37
C VAL A 808 66.14 -1.00 17.82
N MET A 809 66.08 0.31 17.64
CA MET A 809 67.22 1.11 17.21
C MET A 809 68.15 1.31 18.41
N ALA A 810 69.35 0.75 18.39
CA ALA A 810 70.33 0.90 19.45
C ALA A 810 71.65 1.51 18.97
N TYR A 811 72.39 2.14 19.88
CA TYR A 811 73.68 2.76 19.57
C TYR A 811 74.84 1.78 19.80
N GLY A 812 75.51 1.36 18.73
CA GLY A 812 76.72 0.51 18.72
C GLY A 812 77.98 1.27 18.31
N ASP A 813 79.09 0.54 18.22
CA ASP A 813 80.43 1.08 17.90
C ASP A 813 80.49 1.77 16.52
N ASP A 814 79.66 1.33 15.56
CA ASP A 814 79.55 1.88 14.20
C ASP A 814 78.36 2.86 14.01
N GLY A 815 77.64 3.19 15.09
CA GLY A 815 76.49 4.12 15.08
C GLY A 815 75.14 3.48 15.40
N LEU A 816 74.05 4.01 14.84
CA LEU A 816 72.70 3.50 15.08
C LEU A 816 72.44 2.22 14.27
N GLU A 817 72.09 1.14 14.96
CA GLU A 817 71.87 -0.18 14.38
C GLU A 817 70.55 -0.77 14.88
N LEU A 818 69.92 -1.64 14.08
CA LEU A 818 68.77 -2.41 14.52
C LEU A 818 69.19 -3.73 15.14
N VAL A 819 68.76 -3.92 16.38
CA VAL A 819 69.21 -5.00 17.25
C VAL A 819 67.99 -5.66 17.87
N ALA A 820 68.16 -6.88 18.38
CA ALA A 820 67.07 -7.53 19.10
C ALA A 820 66.59 -6.66 20.28
N ALA A 821 65.28 -6.69 20.59
CA ALA A 821 64.68 -5.76 21.54
C ALA A 821 65.23 -5.93 22.97
N ASP A 822 65.83 -7.09 23.23
CA ASP A 822 66.51 -7.52 24.46
C ASP A 822 67.97 -7.06 24.58
N THR A 823 68.43 -6.22 23.65
CA THR A 823 69.76 -5.59 23.70
C THR A 823 70.07 -4.95 25.05
N ASP A 824 71.29 -5.10 25.54
CA ASP A 824 71.80 -4.40 26.73
C ASP A 824 72.05 -2.89 26.46
N ARG A 825 72.25 -2.53 25.19
CA ARG A 825 72.41 -1.15 24.71
C ARG A 825 71.17 -0.26 24.92
N PHE A 826 71.41 1.06 24.90
CA PHE A 826 70.35 2.06 24.80
C PHE A 826 69.53 1.85 23.52
N ALA A 827 68.21 1.80 23.66
CA ALA A 827 67.26 1.46 22.61
C ALA A 827 66.21 2.55 22.43
N LEU A 828 65.88 2.87 21.18
CA LEU A 828 64.81 3.77 20.78
C LEU A 828 63.66 2.98 20.16
N TRP A 829 62.43 3.41 20.45
CA TRP A 829 61.21 2.79 19.94
C TRP A 829 60.11 3.82 19.67
N THR A 830 59.18 3.46 18.80
CA THR A 830 57.99 4.24 18.46
C THR A 830 56.75 3.37 18.39
N ARG A 831 55.58 3.95 18.68
CA ARG A 831 54.28 3.27 18.66
C ARG A 831 53.21 4.23 18.16
N ALA A 832 52.55 3.88 17.06
CA ALA A 832 51.34 4.57 16.61
C ALA A 832 50.12 3.83 17.14
N PHE A 833 49.10 4.57 17.57
CA PHE A 833 47.87 4.00 18.10
C PHE A 833 46.64 4.80 17.64
N GLY A 834 45.52 4.10 17.50
CA GLY A 834 44.20 4.70 17.37
C GLY A 834 43.20 3.94 18.23
N SER A 835 42.32 4.65 18.92
CA SER A 835 41.22 4.07 19.70
C SER A 835 39.90 4.78 19.39
N TRP A 836 38.81 4.03 19.50
CA TRP A 836 37.45 4.53 19.42
C TRP A 836 36.61 3.83 20.48
N GLY A 837 35.65 4.54 21.04
CA GLY A 837 34.80 3.98 22.09
C GLY A 837 33.47 4.68 22.17
N ASP A 838 32.49 3.95 22.68
CA ASP A 838 31.13 4.41 22.92
C ASP A 838 30.76 4.13 24.37
N SER A 839 29.91 4.99 24.92
CA SER A 839 29.23 4.76 26.18
C SER A 839 27.74 4.95 25.99
N LYS A 840 26.95 4.06 26.62
CA LYS A 840 25.50 4.04 26.49
C LYS A 840 24.87 5.08 27.40
N ALA A 841 23.77 5.67 26.92
CA ALA A 841 22.91 6.49 27.75
C ALA A 841 22.43 5.72 28.99
N ASP A 842 22.32 6.40 30.12
CA ASP A 842 21.76 5.85 31.35
C ASP A 842 20.86 6.84 32.09
N ALA A 843 20.47 6.50 33.32
CA ALA A 843 19.49 7.27 34.09
C ALA A 843 19.91 8.71 34.42
N ALA A 844 21.14 9.10 34.11
CA ALA A 844 21.62 10.47 34.29
C ALA A 844 22.27 11.08 33.04
N ASN A 845 22.62 10.30 32.01
CA ASN A 845 23.52 10.74 30.94
C ASN A 845 23.04 10.31 29.55
N VAL A 846 23.33 11.13 28.53
CA VAL A 846 23.25 10.73 27.13
C VAL A 846 24.44 9.85 26.74
N GLY A 847 24.29 9.10 25.64
CA GLY A 847 25.41 8.34 25.10
C GLY A 847 26.55 9.27 24.66
N PHE A 848 27.78 8.77 24.66
CA PHE A 848 28.96 9.57 24.34
C PHE A 848 29.96 8.75 23.54
N ASP A 849 30.39 9.31 22.42
CA ASP A 849 31.29 8.69 21.46
C ASP A 849 32.65 9.41 21.47
N ARG A 850 33.72 8.64 21.26
CA ARG A 850 35.07 9.17 21.21
C ARG A 850 35.95 8.48 20.19
N SER A 851 36.94 9.22 19.71
CA SER A 851 38.06 8.70 18.92
C SER A 851 39.35 9.40 19.33
N THR A 852 40.42 8.64 19.55
CA THR A 852 41.75 9.16 19.86
C THR A 852 42.76 8.57 18.88
N GLY A 853 43.64 9.41 18.33
CA GLY A 853 44.76 8.97 17.49
C GLY A 853 46.05 9.64 17.91
N GLY A 854 47.16 8.90 17.93
CA GLY A 854 48.42 9.47 18.39
C GLY A 854 49.67 8.66 18.07
N LEU A 855 50.80 9.27 18.42
CA LEU A 855 52.13 8.70 18.28
C LEU A 855 52.89 8.85 19.60
N LEU A 856 53.43 7.75 20.10
CA LEU A 856 54.38 7.70 21.22
C LEU A 856 55.77 7.33 20.71
N ALA A 857 56.78 7.89 21.35
CA ALA A 857 58.18 7.52 21.16
C ALA A 857 58.86 7.43 22.52
N GLY A 858 59.86 6.55 22.63
CA GLY A 858 60.60 6.39 23.87
C GLY A 858 62.02 5.93 23.65
N GLY A 859 62.79 6.02 24.74
CA GLY A 859 64.16 5.55 24.79
C GLY A 859 64.46 4.94 26.15
N ASP A 860 65.15 3.81 26.19
CA ASP A 860 65.42 3.04 27.40
C ASP A 860 66.77 2.32 27.35
N ALA A 861 67.33 2.03 28.52
CA ALA A 861 68.60 1.31 28.68
C ALA A 861 68.58 0.39 29.89
N LEU A 862 69.48 -0.59 29.90
CA LEU A 862 69.76 -1.41 31.07
C LEU A 862 70.44 -0.55 32.16
N VAL A 863 69.98 -0.69 33.40
CA VAL A 863 70.48 -0.02 34.59
C VAL A 863 70.91 -1.09 35.60
N GLY A 864 72.23 -1.24 35.80
CA GLY A 864 72.79 -2.40 36.49
C GLY A 864 72.61 -3.68 35.66
N ASP A 865 72.57 -4.84 36.31
CA ASP A 865 72.55 -6.15 35.61
C ASP A 865 71.13 -6.72 35.40
N ALA A 866 70.08 -6.06 35.90
CA ALA A 866 68.73 -6.67 35.97
C ALA A 866 67.55 -5.72 35.72
N TRP A 867 67.77 -4.40 35.71
CA TRP A 867 66.69 -3.42 35.52
C TRP A 867 66.81 -2.72 34.18
N ARG A 868 65.68 -2.36 33.59
CA ARG A 868 65.61 -1.52 32.41
C ARG A 868 64.77 -0.30 32.70
N ALA A 869 65.25 0.89 32.37
CA ALA A 869 64.55 2.15 32.62
C ALA A 869 64.51 3.02 31.37
N GLY A 870 63.43 3.79 31.20
CA GLY A 870 63.19 4.60 30.02
C GLY A 870 62.29 5.81 30.23
N VAL A 871 62.25 6.63 29.19
CA VAL A 871 61.37 7.80 29.06
C VAL A 871 60.43 7.62 27.87
N ILE A 872 59.22 8.16 27.98
CA ILE A 872 58.16 8.12 26.97
C ILE A 872 57.69 9.54 26.72
N ALA A 873 57.55 9.94 25.47
CA ALA A 873 56.93 11.20 25.08
C ALA A 873 56.04 11.02 23.85
N GLY A 874 55.02 11.85 23.70
CA GLY A 874 54.18 11.77 22.51
C GLY A 874 53.07 12.80 22.43
N TYR A 875 52.31 12.73 21.34
CA TYR A 875 51.16 13.56 21.07
C TYR A 875 49.99 12.69 20.64
N SER A 876 48.79 13.04 21.11
CA SER A 876 47.54 12.48 20.61
C SER A 876 46.48 13.57 20.47
N ARG A 877 45.50 13.28 19.63
CA ARG A 877 44.31 14.10 19.49
C ARG A 877 43.08 13.24 19.73
N SER A 878 42.18 13.74 20.56
CA SER A 878 40.88 13.13 20.83
C SER A 878 39.77 13.99 20.24
N SER A 879 38.78 13.37 19.61
CA SER A 879 37.50 13.97 19.22
C SER A 879 36.37 13.21 19.91
N PHE A 880 35.35 13.94 20.35
CA PHE A 880 34.24 13.38 21.09
C PHE A 880 32.93 14.16 20.85
N ASP A 881 31.81 13.46 20.96
CA ASP A 881 30.49 14.02 20.75
C ASP A 881 29.43 13.26 21.57
N THR A 882 28.32 13.94 21.84
CA THR A 882 27.16 13.31 22.49
C THR A 882 26.33 12.59 21.44
N ALA A 883 25.81 11.41 21.77
CA ALA A 883 25.08 10.55 20.83
C ALA A 883 23.78 11.18 20.24
N ASN A 884 23.26 12.24 20.89
CA ASN A 884 22.14 13.03 20.36
C ASN A 884 22.56 14.12 19.35
N GLY A 885 23.86 14.26 19.07
CA GLY A 885 24.42 15.21 18.10
C GLY A 885 24.44 16.67 18.54
N GLY A 886 23.97 16.99 19.75
CA GLY A 886 23.83 18.38 20.22
C GLY A 886 25.12 19.04 20.71
N SER A 887 26.15 18.25 21.03
CA SER A 887 27.43 18.75 21.55
C SER A 887 28.61 17.98 20.97
N SER A 888 29.73 18.69 20.77
CA SER A 888 30.98 18.11 20.28
C SER A 888 32.19 18.79 20.93
N GLY A 889 33.33 18.12 20.86
CA GLY A 889 34.59 18.70 21.29
C GLY A 889 35.81 17.93 20.81
N SER A 890 36.96 18.54 21.02
CA SER A 890 38.23 17.89 20.78
C SER A 890 39.25 18.26 21.85
N SER A 891 40.27 17.43 21.98
CA SER A 891 41.41 17.74 22.81
C SER A 891 42.74 17.40 22.16
N ASP A 892 43.68 18.33 22.26
CA ASP A 892 45.09 18.10 21.96
C ASP A 892 45.82 17.68 23.24
N ASN A 893 46.48 16.52 23.19
CA ASN A 893 47.10 15.88 24.34
C ASN A 893 48.62 15.74 24.14
N TYR A 894 49.40 16.18 25.13
CA TYR A 894 50.86 16.06 25.13
C TYR A 894 51.30 15.17 26.29
N HIS A 895 52.00 14.08 25.98
CA HIS A 895 52.33 13.01 26.90
C HIS A 895 53.80 13.06 27.30
N LEU A 896 54.11 12.91 28.59
CA LEU A 896 55.46 12.68 29.11
C LEU A 896 55.42 11.65 30.24
N GLY A 897 56.29 10.64 30.19
CA GLY A 897 56.35 9.59 31.18
C GLY A 897 57.71 8.96 31.36
N VAL A 898 57.85 8.20 32.43
CA VAL A 898 59.02 7.39 32.78
C VAL A 898 58.56 5.99 33.16
N ASN A 899 59.34 4.98 32.80
CA ASN A 899 59.04 3.60 33.11
C ASN A 899 60.31 2.83 33.47
N ALA A 900 60.16 1.80 34.30
CA ALA A 900 61.22 0.86 34.61
C ALA A 900 60.66 -0.55 34.81
N GLY A 901 61.47 -1.57 34.58
CA GLY A 901 61.09 -2.95 34.88
C GLY A 901 62.26 -3.89 35.02
N THR A 902 61.99 -5.07 35.57
CA THR A 902 62.96 -6.13 35.83
C THR A 902 62.29 -7.50 35.67
N ARG A 903 63.11 -8.53 35.43
CA ARG A 903 62.67 -9.92 35.38
C ARG A 903 63.65 -10.81 36.12
N ALA A 904 63.12 -11.63 37.03
CA ALA A 904 63.88 -12.57 37.86
C ALA A 904 63.26 -13.98 37.73
N GLY A 905 63.82 -14.79 36.84
CA GLY A 905 63.22 -16.08 36.47
C GLY A 905 61.80 -15.87 35.90
N PRO A 906 60.77 -16.60 36.37
CA PRO A 906 59.41 -16.44 35.86
C PRO A 906 58.73 -15.13 36.28
N PHE A 907 59.25 -14.41 37.29
CA PHE A 907 58.63 -13.20 37.82
C PHE A 907 59.07 -11.94 37.05
N GLY A 908 58.11 -11.15 36.58
CA GLY A 908 58.30 -9.82 35.99
C GLY A 908 57.70 -8.71 36.85
N LEU A 909 58.31 -7.53 36.82
CA LEU A 909 57.80 -6.32 37.44
C LEU A 909 58.03 -5.12 36.53
N THR A 910 56.97 -4.36 36.24
CA THR A 910 57.00 -3.08 35.52
C THR A 910 56.39 -1.99 36.40
N VAL A 911 56.99 -0.80 36.43
CA VAL A 911 56.48 0.39 37.12
C VAL A 911 56.64 1.62 36.24
N GLY A 912 55.75 2.59 36.38
CA GLY A 912 55.86 3.84 35.63
C GLY A 912 55.01 4.98 36.18
N ALA A 913 55.31 6.19 35.71
CA ALA A 913 54.58 7.40 36.03
C ALA A 913 54.55 8.33 34.80
N GLY A 914 53.48 9.10 34.65
CA GLY A 914 53.34 10.02 33.53
C GLY A 914 52.45 11.21 33.83
N TYR A 915 52.59 12.24 33.01
CA TYR A 915 51.75 13.43 33.00
C TYR A 915 51.34 13.75 31.56
N THR A 916 50.05 14.03 31.37
CA THR A 916 49.49 14.47 30.09
C THR A 916 48.92 15.87 30.26
N TRP A 917 49.30 16.81 29.39
CA TRP A 917 48.65 18.11 29.28
C TRP A 917 47.52 18.04 28.24
N HIS A 918 46.37 18.60 28.56
CA HIS A 918 45.18 18.63 27.69
C HIS A 918 44.80 20.07 27.36
N ARG A 919 44.49 20.32 26.08
CA ARG A 919 43.80 21.54 25.64
C ARG A 919 42.45 21.12 25.07
N PHE A 920 41.35 21.62 25.62
CA PHE A 920 40.00 21.30 25.18
C PHE A 920 39.41 22.46 24.39
N ASP A 921 38.72 22.13 23.30
CA ASP A 921 37.86 23.03 22.55
C ASP A 921 36.50 22.34 22.35
N THR A 922 35.41 22.96 22.84
CA THR A 922 34.05 22.40 22.80
C THR A 922 33.07 23.34 22.10
N ALA A 923 32.04 22.76 21.49
CA ALA A 923 30.93 23.45 20.88
C ALA A 923 29.60 22.74 21.23
N ARG A 924 28.59 23.53 21.63
CA ARG A 924 27.26 23.05 22.00
C ARG A 924 26.19 23.86 21.27
N GLN A 925 25.22 23.18 20.69
CA GLN A 925 24.06 23.78 20.05
C GLN A 925 22.84 23.53 20.94
N VAL A 926 22.13 24.60 21.28
CA VAL A 926 20.84 24.53 22.00
C VAL A 926 19.79 25.08 21.06
N ALA A 927 18.86 24.26 20.62
CA ALA A 927 17.78 24.64 19.72
C ALA A 927 16.50 23.88 20.09
N PHE A 928 15.52 24.61 20.59
CA PHE A 928 14.18 24.10 20.88
C PHE A 928 13.14 25.18 20.54
N ALA A 929 11.87 24.84 20.69
CA ALA A 929 10.78 25.71 20.28
C ALA A 929 10.86 27.08 20.99
N GLY A 930 11.05 28.16 20.22
CA GLY A 930 11.16 29.53 20.76
C GLY A 930 12.56 29.96 21.22
N PHE A 931 13.58 29.11 21.16
CA PHE A 931 14.93 29.43 21.63
C PHE A 931 16.03 28.74 20.82
N ALA A 932 17.09 29.49 20.50
CA ALA A 932 18.30 28.95 19.88
C ALA A 932 19.56 29.66 20.38
N ASP A 933 20.62 28.91 20.63
CA ASP A 933 21.91 29.40 21.09
C ASP A 933 23.06 28.50 20.58
N ALA A 934 24.22 29.12 20.34
CA ALA A 934 25.43 28.45 19.87
C ALA A 934 26.58 28.81 20.81
N LEU A 935 27.06 27.78 21.53
CA LEU A 935 27.94 27.93 22.68
C LEU A 935 29.31 27.31 22.39
N SER A 936 30.38 27.93 22.87
CA SER A 936 31.74 27.40 22.70
C SER A 936 32.63 27.69 23.91
N ALA A 937 33.54 26.77 24.24
CA ALA A 937 34.53 26.98 25.29
C ALA A 937 35.91 26.45 24.87
N SER A 938 36.96 27.09 25.39
CA SER A 938 38.35 26.67 25.26
C SER A 938 39.02 26.74 26.63
N TYR A 939 39.53 25.61 27.11
CA TYR A 939 40.12 25.49 28.46
C TYR A 939 41.20 24.41 28.51
N SER A 940 42.00 24.43 29.57
CA SER A 940 43.14 23.49 29.73
C SER A 940 42.91 22.51 30.88
N GLY A 941 43.66 21.41 30.88
CA GLY A 941 43.68 20.44 31.96
C GLY A 941 44.96 19.61 31.98
N GLY A 942 45.07 18.72 32.96
CA GLY A 942 46.21 17.82 33.08
C GLY A 942 45.86 16.53 33.81
N THR A 943 46.41 15.42 33.32
CA THR A 943 46.25 14.07 33.89
C THR A 943 47.58 13.56 34.40
N ALA A 944 47.68 13.28 35.71
CA ALA A 944 48.80 12.60 36.33
C ALA A 944 48.47 11.12 36.54
N GLN A 945 49.40 10.22 36.23
CA GLN A 945 49.20 8.78 36.42
C GLN A 945 50.43 8.06 36.97
N VAL A 946 50.19 7.02 37.76
CA VAL A 946 51.20 6.11 38.30
C VAL A 946 50.69 4.69 38.17
N PHE A 947 51.51 3.77 37.67
CA PHE A 947 51.11 2.39 37.45
C PHE A 947 52.21 1.39 37.80
N GLY A 948 51.79 0.15 38.08
CA GLY A 948 52.67 -0.99 38.26
C GLY A 948 52.01 -2.30 37.87
N GLU A 949 52.77 -3.21 37.26
CA GLU A 949 52.35 -4.55 36.84
C GLU A 949 53.33 -5.59 37.37
N ALA A 950 52.82 -6.61 38.05
CA ALA A 950 53.55 -7.81 38.42
C ALA A 950 53.06 -8.98 37.58
N SER A 951 53.98 -9.84 37.11
CA SER A 951 53.66 -10.91 36.18
C SER A 951 54.42 -12.21 36.45
N TYR A 952 53.85 -13.34 36.04
CA TYR A 952 54.44 -14.67 36.23
C TYR A 952 54.33 -15.53 34.97
N LYS A 953 55.47 -15.87 34.38
CA LYS A 953 55.61 -16.60 33.13
C LYS A 953 55.63 -18.12 33.35
N VAL A 954 54.95 -18.85 32.46
CA VAL A 954 54.94 -20.31 32.36
C VAL A 954 55.15 -20.72 30.91
N ASP A 955 56.17 -21.54 30.65
CA ASP A 955 56.42 -22.14 29.35
C ASP A 955 55.72 -23.50 29.24
N ALA A 956 54.86 -23.67 28.24
CA ALA A 956 54.00 -24.83 28.01
C ALA A 956 54.13 -25.35 26.56
N GLY A 957 55.29 -25.95 26.25
CA GLY A 957 55.58 -26.45 24.92
C GLY A 957 55.83 -25.32 23.93
N ARG A 958 55.00 -25.23 22.88
CA ARG A 958 55.05 -24.11 21.90
C ARG A 958 54.33 -22.85 22.37
N PHE A 959 53.68 -22.90 23.52
CA PHE A 959 52.94 -21.78 24.09
C PHE A 959 53.70 -21.19 25.27
N THR A 960 53.79 -19.87 25.34
CA THR A 960 54.17 -19.15 26.55
C THR A 960 52.92 -18.48 27.10
N VAL A 961 52.67 -18.63 28.40
CA VAL A 961 51.51 -18.05 29.09
C VAL A 961 52.00 -17.27 30.30
N GLU A 962 51.45 -16.09 30.52
CA GLU A 962 51.81 -15.22 31.62
C GLU A 962 50.57 -14.66 32.30
N GLY A 963 50.45 -14.92 33.61
CA GLY A 963 49.45 -14.24 34.45
C GLY A 963 49.99 -12.91 34.95
N PHE A 964 49.18 -11.86 34.93
CA PHE A 964 49.59 -10.53 35.40
C PHE A 964 48.53 -9.86 36.29
N SER A 965 49.01 -8.97 37.15
CA SER A 965 48.21 -8.09 38.00
C SER A 965 48.75 -6.67 37.89
N ASN A 966 47.90 -5.75 37.48
CA ASN A 966 48.21 -4.33 37.31
C ASN A 966 47.42 -3.46 38.30
N LEU A 967 48.05 -2.40 38.79
CA LEU A 967 47.43 -1.33 39.57
C LEU A 967 47.82 0.03 38.96
N THR A 968 46.84 0.87 38.68
CA THR A 968 47.03 2.20 38.08
C THR A 968 46.19 3.26 38.82
N TYR A 969 46.81 4.35 39.24
CA TYR A 969 46.14 5.53 39.81
C TYR A 969 46.19 6.68 38.81
N VAL A 970 45.06 7.34 38.56
CA VAL A 970 44.91 8.47 37.63
C VAL A 970 44.24 9.63 38.35
N ASN A 971 44.80 10.83 38.23
CA ASN A 971 44.21 12.08 38.71
C ASN A 971 44.13 13.10 37.57
N LEU A 972 42.92 13.58 37.29
CA LEU A 972 42.64 14.60 36.28
C LEU A 972 42.28 15.92 36.98
N ARG A 973 42.86 17.02 36.51
CA ARG A 973 42.48 18.39 36.88
C ARG A 973 42.14 19.20 35.64
N THR A 974 41.03 19.94 35.68
CA THR A 974 40.61 20.91 34.65
C THR A 974 40.59 22.33 35.21
N ASP A 975 40.94 23.31 34.40
CA ASP A 975 40.88 24.73 34.77
C ASP A 975 39.45 25.28 34.73
N ALA A 976 39.22 26.44 35.33
CA ALA A 976 37.95 27.14 35.26
C ALA A 976 37.70 27.70 33.86
N PHE A 977 36.44 27.74 33.43
CA PHE A 977 36.06 28.28 32.11
C PHE A 977 34.66 28.90 32.12
N THR A 978 34.37 29.67 31.07
CA THR A 978 33.04 30.19 30.76
C THR A 978 32.82 30.04 29.27
N GLU A 979 31.69 29.44 28.88
CA GLU A 979 31.26 29.34 27.50
C GLU A 979 31.00 30.75 26.94
N LYS A 980 31.30 30.93 25.64
CA LYS A 980 30.91 32.09 24.85
C LYS A 980 29.61 31.76 24.13
N GLY A 981 28.66 32.68 24.15
CA GLY A 981 27.39 32.58 23.42
C GLY A 981 26.30 33.43 24.09
N GLY A 982 25.06 32.97 24.10
CA GLY A 982 23.89 33.67 24.63
C GLY A 982 23.44 33.21 26.02
N ALA A 983 22.13 33.22 26.24
CA ALA A 983 21.50 33.02 27.55
C ALA A 983 21.67 31.61 28.14
N ALA A 984 22.07 30.62 27.33
CA ALA A 984 22.31 29.24 27.77
C ALA A 984 23.79 28.93 28.07
N ALA A 985 24.68 29.95 28.04
CA ALA A 985 26.11 29.81 28.30
C ALA A 985 26.39 29.41 29.77
N LEU A 986 27.25 28.42 29.95
CA LEU A 986 27.65 27.88 31.25
C LEU A 986 29.02 28.38 31.70
N SER A 987 29.19 28.50 33.01
CA SER A 987 30.49 28.71 33.67
C SER A 987 30.81 27.54 34.60
N SER A 988 32.08 27.16 34.69
CA SER A 988 32.59 26.10 35.58
C SER A 988 33.82 26.58 36.33
N ALA A 989 33.90 26.24 37.62
CA ALA A 989 35.14 26.39 38.39
C ALA A 989 36.15 25.30 38.02
N ALA A 990 37.41 25.48 38.43
CA ALA A 990 38.44 24.45 38.31
C ALA A 990 38.11 23.26 39.21
N SER A 991 38.31 22.03 38.72
CA SER A 991 37.93 20.80 39.43
C SER A 991 38.94 19.67 39.22
N SER A 992 38.97 18.72 40.16
CA SER A 992 39.83 17.53 40.09
C SER A 992 39.03 16.26 40.38
N SER A 993 39.38 15.16 39.72
CA SER A 993 38.81 13.82 39.94
C SER A 993 39.89 12.76 39.88
N ASP A 994 39.70 11.66 40.59
CA ASP A 994 40.64 10.53 40.59
C ASP A 994 39.97 9.17 40.47
N VAL A 995 40.66 8.26 39.78
CA VAL A 995 40.23 6.88 39.57
C VAL A 995 41.42 5.95 39.73
N THR A 996 41.20 4.85 40.44
CA THR A 996 42.17 3.75 40.55
C THR A 996 41.66 2.54 39.78
N PHE A 997 42.49 1.97 38.93
CA PHE A 997 42.21 0.75 38.19
C PHE A 997 43.05 -0.41 38.71
N THR A 998 42.42 -1.58 38.83
CA THR A 998 43.12 -2.86 39.03
C THR A 998 42.77 -3.78 37.88
N THR A 999 43.78 -4.39 37.25
CA THR A 999 43.56 -5.36 36.15
C THR A 999 44.20 -6.68 36.48
N LEU A 1000 43.43 -7.76 36.44
CA LEU A 1000 43.92 -9.13 36.57
C LEU A 1000 43.74 -9.83 35.23
N GLY A 1001 44.79 -10.43 34.69
CA GLY A 1001 44.69 -11.04 33.38
C GLY A 1001 45.71 -12.12 33.09
N VAL A 1002 45.55 -12.72 31.93
CA VAL A 1002 46.45 -13.72 31.35
C VAL A 1002 46.75 -13.30 29.91
N ARG A 1003 48.01 -13.35 29.52
CA ARG A 1003 48.47 -13.15 28.14
C ARG A 1003 49.28 -14.35 27.66
N GLY A 1004 49.28 -14.65 26.37
CA GLY A 1004 50.07 -15.77 25.85
C GLY A 1004 50.37 -15.72 24.36
N SER A 1005 51.38 -16.48 23.93
CA SER A 1005 51.89 -16.59 22.55
C SER A 1005 51.87 -17.99 22.00
N THR A 1006 51.95 -18.06 20.67
CA THR A 1006 52.65 -19.14 19.98
C THR A 1006 53.32 -18.62 18.71
N ASP A 1007 54.46 -19.20 18.36
CA ASP A 1007 55.04 -19.03 17.02
C ASP A 1007 54.30 -19.94 16.02
N VAL A 1008 54.09 -19.43 14.82
CA VAL A 1008 53.45 -20.12 13.70
C VAL A 1008 54.20 -19.83 12.40
N SER A 1009 54.26 -20.83 11.51
CA SER A 1009 54.81 -20.66 10.18
C SER A 1009 53.71 -20.28 9.18
N LEU A 1010 53.85 -19.14 8.51
CA LEU A 1010 52.96 -18.65 7.46
C LEU A 1010 53.71 -18.71 6.10
N GLY A 1011 53.72 -19.89 5.48
CA GLY A 1011 54.47 -20.12 4.24
C GLY A 1011 55.98 -20.07 4.48
N ALA A 1012 56.67 -19.12 3.83
CA ALA A 1012 58.11 -18.90 4.00
C ALA A 1012 58.45 -17.90 5.15
N SER A 1013 57.44 -17.32 5.80
CA SER A 1013 57.61 -16.34 6.86
C SER A 1013 57.24 -16.93 8.23
N GLU A 1014 57.97 -16.53 9.27
CA GLU A 1014 57.62 -16.79 10.66
C GLU A 1014 56.73 -15.65 11.20
N ALA A 1015 55.73 -16.01 12.00
CA ALA A 1015 54.86 -15.08 12.70
C ALA A 1015 54.63 -15.54 14.14
N THR A 1016 54.43 -14.58 15.04
CA THR A 1016 54.03 -14.86 16.42
C THR A 1016 52.63 -14.32 16.64
N LEU A 1017 51.74 -15.19 17.11
CA LEU A 1017 50.39 -14.82 17.51
C LEU A 1017 50.37 -14.60 19.02
N HIS A 1018 49.80 -13.48 19.48
CA HIS A 1018 49.52 -13.22 20.88
C HIS A 1018 48.06 -12.92 21.15
N GLY A 1019 47.63 -13.23 22.38
CA GLY A 1019 46.35 -12.80 22.90
C GLY A 1019 46.40 -12.47 24.39
N THR A 1020 45.48 -11.63 24.83
CA THR A 1020 45.31 -11.21 26.23
C THR A 1020 43.84 -11.29 26.60
N LEU A 1021 43.57 -11.80 27.81
CA LEU A 1021 42.25 -11.77 28.44
C LEU A 1021 42.42 -11.28 29.88
N GLY A 1022 41.65 -10.27 30.27
CA GLY A 1022 41.69 -9.73 31.63
C GLY A 1022 40.35 -9.21 32.12
N TRP A 1023 40.29 -8.95 33.42
CA TRP A 1023 39.22 -8.25 34.10
C TRP A 1023 39.81 -7.00 34.76
N ARG A 1024 39.22 -5.84 34.45
CA ARG A 1024 39.59 -4.53 35.00
C ARG A 1024 38.48 -4.05 35.93
N HIS A 1025 38.86 -3.61 37.12
CA HIS A 1025 37.99 -3.00 38.11
C HIS A 1025 38.40 -1.55 38.39
N ALA A 1026 37.43 -0.63 38.48
CA ALA A 1026 37.65 0.81 38.72
C ALA A 1026 37.06 1.26 40.08
N PHE A 1027 37.88 1.96 40.87
CA PHE A 1027 37.55 2.57 42.15
C PHE A 1027 37.63 4.10 42.08
N GLY A 1028 36.96 4.81 43.00
CA GLY A 1028 36.97 6.27 43.05
C GLY A 1028 35.84 6.90 42.22
N ASP A 1029 36.14 8.02 41.56
CA ASP A 1029 35.21 8.87 40.80
C ASP A 1029 34.84 8.25 39.44
N VAL A 1030 34.19 7.10 39.47
CA VAL A 1030 33.74 6.40 38.25
C VAL A 1030 32.53 7.07 37.58
N ALA A 1031 31.96 8.11 38.18
CA ALA A 1031 30.94 8.96 37.58
C ALA A 1031 31.47 10.40 37.62
N PRO A 1032 32.06 10.92 36.53
CA PRO A 1032 32.63 12.25 36.54
C PRO A 1032 31.51 13.29 36.68
N THR A 1033 31.58 14.15 37.69
CA THR A 1033 30.62 15.25 37.88
C THR A 1033 31.33 16.59 37.71
N SER A 1034 30.66 17.56 37.09
CA SER A 1034 31.10 18.95 37.00
C SER A 1034 30.00 19.87 37.50
N SER A 1035 30.40 21.00 38.09
CA SER A 1035 29.46 22.01 38.60
C SER A 1035 29.42 23.18 37.62
N PHE A 1036 28.23 23.51 37.13
CA PHE A 1036 27.98 24.59 36.18
C PHE A 1036 27.07 25.67 36.77
N ALA A 1037 27.06 26.84 36.16
CA ALA A 1037 26.07 27.88 36.40
C ALA A 1037 25.79 28.66 35.12
N PHE A 1038 24.51 28.95 34.84
CA PHE A 1038 24.11 30.00 33.89
C PHE A 1038 24.38 31.38 34.48
N ASP A 1039 24.52 32.39 33.63
CA ASP A 1039 24.63 33.79 34.07
C ASP A 1039 23.40 34.19 34.92
N GLY A 1040 23.64 34.54 36.19
CA GLY A 1040 22.59 34.91 37.15
C GLY A 1040 21.93 33.76 37.92
N SER A 1041 22.27 32.49 37.64
CA SER A 1041 21.73 31.32 38.36
C SER A 1041 22.63 30.86 39.52
N GLY A 1042 22.10 29.99 40.38
CA GLY A 1042 22.92 29.20 41.32
C GLY A 1042 23.68 28.07 40.61
N GLY A 1043 24.74 27.55 41.26
CA GLY A 1043 25.48 26.40 40.74
C GLY A 1043 24.67 25.10 40.77
N PHE A 1044 24.84 24.26 39.77
CA PHE A 1044 24.20 22.95 39.62
C PHE A 1044 25.17 21.91 39.09
N ASP A 1045 25.02 20.66 39.54
CA ASP A 1045 25.93 19.58 39.21
C ASP A 1045 25.39 18.71 38.08
N VAL A 1046 26.26 18.40 37.13
CA VAL A 1046 25.95 17.59 35.94
C VAL A 1046 26.93 16.43 35.87
N SER A 1047 26.37 15.23 35.89
CA SER A 1047 27.13 13.99 35.70
C SER A 1047 27.48 13.81 34.23
N GLY A 1048 28.60 13.17 33.94
CA GLY A 1048 28.98 12.74 32.60
C GLY A 1048 29.03 11.22 32.50
N ALA A 1049 29.37 10.73 31.30
CA ALA A 1049 29.48 9.32 30.97
C ALA A 1049 30.31 8.54 32.00
N ALA A 1050 29.67 7.55 32.64
CA ALA A 1050 30.28 6.80 33.71
C ALA A 1050 31.40 5.87 33.20
N ILE A 1051 32.52 5.85 33.92
CA ILE A 1051 33.58 4.86 33.77
C ILE A 1051 33.03 3.51 34.25
N ALA A 1052 33.11 2.49 33.39
CA ALA A 1052 32.69 1.15 33.75
C ALA A 1052 33.46 0.65 34.99
N ARG A 1053 32.73 0.31 36.05
CA ARG A 1053 33.32 -0.28 37.27
C ARG A 1053 34.01 -1.60 36.98
N ASP A 1054 33.41 -2.41 36.12
CA ASP A 1054 33.93 -3.73 35.73
C ASP A 1054 33.92 -3.85 34.21
N ALA A 1055 35.08 -4.22 33.64
CA ALA A 1055 35.21 -4.43 32.21
C ALA A 1055 36.08 -5.64 31.88
N ALA A 1056 35.73 -6.34 30.81
CA ALA A 1056 36.58 -7.35 30.19
C ALA A 1056 37.63 -6.66 29.31
N VAL A 1057 38.89 -7.04 29.47
CA VAL A 1057 40.03 -6.59 28.65
C VAL A 1057 40.38 -7.70 27.68
N LEU A 1058 40.44 -7.36 26.40
CA LEU A 1058 40.67 -8.27 25.29
C LEU A 1058 41.86 -7.76 24.48
N GLY A 1059 42.77 -8.66 24.13
CA GLY A 1059 43.89 -8.37 23.24
C GLY A 1059 44.10 -9.49 22.25
N ALA A 1060 44.40 -9.14 21.00
CA ALA A 1060 44.80 -10.09 19.97
C ALA A 1060 45.76 -9.42 19.00
N GLY A 1061 46.88 -10.05 18.67
CA GLY A 1061 47.83 -9.47 17.75
C GLY A 1061 48.69 -10.49 17.04
N ILE A 1062 49.34 -10.01 15.99
CA ILE A 1062 50.25 -10.77 15.15
C ILE A 1062 51.47 -9.92 14.83
N ASP A 1063 52.65 -10.51 15.01
CA ASP A 1063 53.91 -9.96 14.55
C ASP A 1063 54.47 -10.88 13.48
N PHE A 1064 54.81 -10.37 12.31
CA PHE A 1064 55.34 -11.20 11.24
C PHE A 1064 56.51 -10.53 10.53
N ALA A 1065 57.46 -11.36 10.08
CA ALA A 1065 58.56 -10.93 9.25
C ALA A 1065 58.09 -10.74 7.80
N ILE A 1066 57.99 -9.48 7.36
CA ILE A 1066 57.74 -9.11 5.96
C ILE A 1066 58.93 -9.49 5.09
N THR A 1067 60.14 -9.24 5.59
CA THR A 1067 61.41 -9.70 5.00
C THR A 1067 62.36 -10.07 6.14
N PRO A 1068 63.52 -10.70 5.89
CA PRO A 1068 64.56 -10.87 6.92
C PRO A 1068 65.00 -9.55 7.59
N LYS A 1069 64.69 -8.41 6.97
CA LYS A 1069 65.03 -7.06 7.39
C LYS A 1069 63.83 -6.22 7.80
N THR A 1070 62.60 -6.73 7.79
CA THR A 1070 61.40 -5.92 8.08
C THR A 1070 60.38 -6.72 8.85
N ARG A 1071 59.97 -6.23 10.01
CA ARG A 1071 58.88 -6.79 10.82
C ARG A 1071 57.76 -5.78 11.02
N LEU A 1072 56.53 -6.25 10.99
CA LEU A 1072 55.33 -5.47 11.28
C LEU A 1072 54.52 -6.20 12.34
N GLY A 1073 54.18 -5.48 13.41
CA GLY A 1073 53.26 -5.91 14.45
C GLY A 1073 51.96 -5.14 14.33
N ILE A 1074 50.84 -5.86 14.33
CA ILE A 1074 49.49 -5.27 14.38
C ILE A 1074 48.78 -5.93 15.56
N SER A 1075 48.25 -5.11 16.46
CA SER A 1075 47.46 -5.63 17.57
C SER A 1075 46.17 -4.85 17.78
N TYR A 1076 45.15 -5.58 18.20
CA TYR A 1076 43.85 -5.10 18.63
C TYR A 1076 43.80 -5.16 20.15
N THR A 1077 43.29 -4.08 20.74
CA THR A 1077 42.96 -3.97 22.16
C THR A 1077 41.48 -3.65 22.30
N GLY A 1078 40.83 -4.18 23.33
CA GLY A 1078 39.42 -3.90 23.58
C GLY A 1078 39.11 -3.92 25.07
N GLN A 1079 38.26 -3.00 25.50
CA GLN A 1079 37.66 -2.99 26.82
C GLN A 1079 36.15 -2.99 26.67
N VAL A 1080 35.47 -4.03 27.15
CA VAL A 1080 34.01 -4.17 26.97
C VAL A 1080 33.33 -4.35 28.32
N SER A 1081 32.25 -3.59 28.53
CA SER A 1081 31.41 -3.67 29.72
C SER A 1081 29.93 -3.63 29.33
N SER A 1082 29.03 -3.67 30.32
CA SER A 1082 27.60 -3.51 30.05
C SER A 1082 27.20 -2.10 29.56
N LYS A 1083 28.01 -1.09 29.89
CA LYS A 1083 27.69 0.34 29.69
C LYS A 1083 28.62 1.07 28.72
N ALA A 1084 29.77 0.51 28.37
CA ALA A 1084 30.74 1.13 27.49
C ALA A 1084 31.60 0.09 26.77
N SER A 1085 32.02 0.42 25.55
CA SER A 1085 32.99 -0.30 24.74
C SER A 1085 34.13 0.62 24.34
N ASP A 1086 35.33 0.08 24.37
CA ASP A 1086 36.55 0.72 23.91
C ASP A 1086 37.29 -0.26 23.00
N HIS A 1087 37.77 0.24 21.88
CA HIS A 1087 38.44 -0.56 20.88
C HIS A 1087 39.65 0.20 20.37
N GLY A 1088 40.76 -0.49 20.20
CA GLY A 1088 42.02 0.10 19.77
C GLY A 1088 42.72 -0.78 18.77
N ILE A 1089 43.43 -0.13 17.85
CA ILE A 1089 44.40 -0.77 16.96
C ILE A 1089 45.73 -0.04 17.15
N ASP A 1090 46.78 -0.81 17.32
CA ASP A 1090 48.15 -0.31 17.31
C ASP A 1090 49.00 -1.03 16.27
N ALA A 1091 49.96 -0.29 15.72
CA ALA A 1091 50.90 -0.78 14.74
C ALA A 1091 52.33 -0.44 15.14
N LYS A 1092 53.23 -1.41 14.98
CA LYS A 1092 54.67 -1.29 15.23
C LYS A 1092 55.42 -1.71 13.97
N LEU A 1093 56.37 -0.90 13.51
CA LEU A 1093 57.19 -1.21 12.34
C LEU A 1093 58.67 -1.18 12.72
N ALA A 1094 59.42 -2.20 12.31
CA ALA A 1094 60.87 -2.24 12.46
C ALA A 1094 61.53 -2.63 11.12
N VAL A 1095 62.51 -1.83 10.65
CA VAL A 1095 63.13 -1.97 9.32
C VAL A 1095 64.66 -1.91 9.44
N SER A 1096 65.34 -3.06 9.39
CA SER A 1096 66.81 -3.20 9.39
C SER A 1096 67.39 -2.80 8.04
N PHE A 1097 68.31 -1.83 8.00
CA PHE A 1097 68.93 -1.34 6.76
C PHE A 1097 70.25 -2.06 6.45
#